data_AF-A0A711S5G0-F1
#
_entry.id   AF-A0A711S5G0-F1
#
_cell.length_a   1.000
_cell.length_b   1.000
_cell.length_c   1.000
_cell.angle_alpha   90.00
_cell.angle_beta   90.00
_cell.angle_gamma   90.00
#
_symmetry.space_group_name_H-M   'P 1'
#
loop_
_entity.id
_entity.type
_entity.pdbx_description
1 polymer ?
#
loop_
_entity_poly.entity_id
_entity_poly.type
_entity_poly.pdbx_seq_one_letter_code
_entity_poly.pdbx_strand_id
1 'polypeptide(L)'
;MSISRRSFLQGVGIGCSACALGAFPPGALARNPIAGINGKTTLTPSLCEMCSFRCPIQAQVVNNKTVFIQGNPSAPQQGTRICARGGSGVSLVNDPQRIVKPMKRTGPRGDGEWQVISWQQAYQEIAAKMNAIKAQHGPESVAFSSKSGSLSSHLFHLATAFGSPNTFTHASTCPAGKAIAAKVMMGGDLAMDIANTRYLVSFGHNLYEGIEVADTHELMTAQEKGAKMVSFDPRLSIFSSKADEWHAIRPGGDLAVLLAMCHVMIDEQLYDASFVERYTSGFEQLAQAVKETTPEWAAAQADVPADVIVRVTRELAACAPHAIVSPGHRATFSQEEIDMRRMIFTLNVLLGNIEREGGLYQKKNASVYNKLAGEKVAPTLAKLNIKNMPKPTAQRIDLVAPQFKYIAAGGGVVQSIIDSALTQKPYPIKAWIMSRHNPFQTVTCRSDLVKTVEQLDLVVSCDVYLSESAAYADYLLPECTYLERDEEVSDMSGLHPAYALRQQVVEPIGEARPSWQIWKELGEQLGLGQYYPWQDMQTRQLYQLNGDHALAKELRQKGYLEWGVPLLLREPESVRQFTARYPGAIATDSDNTYGEQLRFKSPSGKIELYSATLEELLPGYGVPRVRDFALKKENELYFIQGKVAVHTNGATQYVPLLSELMWDNAVWVHPQTAQEKGIKTGDEIWLENATGKEKGKALVTPGIRPDTLFVYMGFGAKAGAKTAATTHGIHCGNLLPHVMSPVSGTVVHTAGVTLSRA
;
A
#
# COMPACT_ATOMS: atom_id res chain seq x y z
N MET A 1 32.50 35.05 -38.58
CA MET A 1 32.24 35.49 -37.19
C MET A 1 32.05 34.24 -36.33
N SER A 2 32.99 33.95 -35.43
CA SER A 2 32.92 32.77 -34.56
C SER A 2 32.01 33.07 -33.36
N ILE A 3 30.91 32.31 -33.22
CA ILE A 3 30.05 32.37 -32.05
C ILE A 3 30.74 31.61 -30.92
N SER A 4 31.07 32.29 -29.82
CA SER A 4 31.67 31.65 -28.65
C SER A 4 30.58 31.00 -27.78
N ARG A 5 30.91 29.90 -27.09
CA ARG A 5 30.06 29.24 -26.08
C ARG A 5 29.51 30.20 -25.01
N ARG A 6 30.17 31.35 -24.78
CA ARG A 6 29.76 32.37 -23.81
C ARG A 6 28.59 33.22 -24.30
N SER A 7 28.46 33.40 -25.61
CA SER A 7 27.41 34.18 -26.25
C SER A 7 26.10 33.40 -26.36
N PHE A 8 26.17 32.07 -26.51
CA PHE A 8 25.00 31.19 -26.52
C PHE A 8 24.33 31.09 -25.14
N LEU A 9 25.12 31.08 -24.06
CA LEU A 9 24.59 31.03 -22.69
C LEU A 9 24.00 32.37 -22.20
N GLN A 10 24.35 33.49 -22.83
CA GLN A 10 23.72 34.79 -22.55
C GLN A 10 22.38 34.97 -23.28
N GLY A 11 22.12 34.20 -24.35
CA GLY A 11 20.84 34.21 -25.07
C GLY A 11 19.74 33.31 -24.51
N VAL A 12 20.08 32.40 -23.58
CA VAL A 12 19.13 31.47 -22.93
C VAL A 12 18.76 31.91 -21.50
N GLY A 13 19.39 32.98 -21.00
CA GLY A 13 19.24 33.45 -19.60
C GLY A 13 18.21 34.55 -19.36
N ILE A 14 17.39 34.94 -20.35
CA ILE A 14 16.37 36.00 -20.20
C ILE A 14 14.99 35.41 -20.48
N GLY A 15 14.51 34.64 -19.51
CA GLY A 15 13.15 34.15 -19.43
C GLY A 15 12.96 33.59 -18.04
N CYS A 16 12.28 34.36 -17.18
CA CYS A 16 11.98 34.06 -15.77
C CYS A 16 13.13 34.32 -14.78
N SER A 17 13.28 35.57 -14.33
CA SER A 17 13.43 35.93 -12.90
C SER A 17 13.72 37.43 -12.74
N ALA A 18 12.71 38.21 -12.36
CA ALA A 18 12.88 39.36 -11.44
C ALA A 18 11.52 39.94 -10.99
N CYS A 19 11.27 39.80 -9.68
CA CYS A 19 10.61 40.74 -8.77
C CYS A 19 9.17 41.23 -9.00
N ALA A 20 8.28 40.83 -8.07
CA ALA A 20 7.34 41.77 -7.44
C ALA A 20 7.15 41.38 -5.95
N LEU A 21 7.78 42.16 -5.07
CA LEU A 21 7.35 42.38 -3.69
C LEU A 21 6.22 43.42 -3.75
N GLY A 22 5.04 43.11 -3.21
CA GLY A 22 3.94 44.07 -3.01
C GLY A 22 2.61 43.68 -3.66
N ALA A 23 1.58 43.55 -2.80
CA ALA A 23 0.22 43.09 -3.06
C ALA A 23 0.11 41.61 -3.46
N PHE A 24 -0.56 40.78 -2.65
CA PHE A 24 -1.09 39.49 -3.10
C PHE A 24 -2.55 39.72 -3.54
N PRO A 25 -2.86 39.74 -4.85
CA PRO A 25 -4.22 39.61 -5.36
C PRO A 25 -4.59 38.11 -5.48
N PRO A 26 -5.85 37.76 -5.80
CA PRO A 26 -6.40 36.42 -5.60
C PRO A 26 -5.70 35.36 -6.48
N GLY A 27 -5.39 34.19 -5.91
CA GLY A 27 -4.71 33.07 -6.59
C GLY A 27 -3.29 32.74 -6.07
N ALA A 28 -2.88 33.30 -4.92
CA ALA A 28 -1.54 33.07 -4.37
C ALA A 28 -1.33 31.60 -3.95
N LEU A 29 -0.41 30.90 -4.62
CA LEU A 29 0.07 29.60 -4.17
C LEU A 29 1.16 29.77 -3.10
N ALA A 30 1.05 29.03 -1.99
CA ALA A 30 2.00 29.06 -0.87
C ALA A 30 3.33 28.35 -1.18
N ARG A 31 3.92 28.65 -2.35
CA ARG A 31 5.18 28.11 -2.85
C ARG A 31 6.37 28.67 -2.08
N ASN A 32 7.48 27.95 -2.12
CA ASN A 32 8.64 28.24 -1.31
C ASN A 32 9.88 28.65 -2.15
N PRO A 33 10.37 29.90 -2.04
CA PRO A 33 11.68 30.25 -2.57
C PRO A 33 12.79 29.76 -1.63
N ILE A 34 13.39 28.60 -1.93
CA ILE A 34 14.45 28.01 -1.09
C ILE A 34 15.76 28.77 -1.33
N ALA A 35 16.16 29.62 -0.37
CA ALA A 35 17.49 30.22 -0.33
C ALA A 35 18.56 29.27 0.23
N GLY A 36 18.14 28.26 1.01
CA GLY A 36 18.98 27.21 1.61
C GLY A 36 18.16 26.24 2.47
N ILE A 37 18.75 25.12 2.86
CA ILE A 37 18.16 24.08 3.72
C ILE A 37 18.97 24.00 5.00
N ASN A 38 18.33 24.08 6.16
CA ASN A 38 18.97 23.87 7.46
C ASN A 38 18.64 22.48 8.02
N GLY A 39 19.54 21.91 8.82
CA GLY A 39 19.32 20.62 9.46
C GLY A 39 20.60 19.96 9.92
N LYS A 40 20.54 18.64 10.15
CA LYS A 40 21.65 17.83 10.62
C LYS A 40 22.69 17.64 9.51
N THR A 41 23.94 18.03 9.76
CA THR A 41 25.05 17.89 8.80
C THR A 41 25.77 16.54 8.88
N THR A 42 25.37 15.68 9.82
CA THR A 42 25.84 14.31 9.97
C THR A 42 24.75 13.32 9.58
N LEU A 43 25.16 12.14 9.10
CA LEU A 43 24.26 11.03 8.78
C LEU A 43 23.39 10.69 9.99
N THR A 44 22.12 11.10 9.90
CA THR A 44 21.13 10.92 10.95
C THR A 44 20.17 9.81 10.51
N PRO A 45 20.00 8.75 11.33
CA PRO A 45 19.06 7.68 10.99
C PRO A 45 17.62 8.16 10.92
N SER A 46 16.87 7.69 9.92
CA SER A 46 15.47 8.04 9.70
C SER A 46 14.74 6.92 8.96
N LEU A 47 13.46 7.13 8.61
CA LEU A 47 12.65 6.18 7.83
C LEU A 47 12.11 6.86 6.58
N CYS A 48 12.33 6.25 5.41
CA CYS A 48 11.78 6.73 4.14
C CYS A 48 10.24 6.71 4.15
N GLU A 49 9.58 7.65 3.46
CA GLU A 49 8.11 7.64 3.28
C GLU A 49 7.66 7.76 1.82
N MET A 50 8.55 7.48 0.87
CA MET A 50 8.22 7.55 -0.56
C MET A 50 7.28 6.42 -1.00
N CYS A 51 7.12 5.38 -0.17
CA CYS A 51 6.08 4.35 -0.28
C CYS A 51 5.57 3.93 1.11
N SER A 52 4.83 2.82 1.20
CA SER A 52 4.26 2.31 2.46
C SER A 52 5.21 1.40 3.24
N PHE A 53 6.34 0.95 2.66
CA PHE A 53 7.27 0.00 3.29
C PHE A 53 8.11 0.59 4.44
N ARG A 54 8.44 1.89 4.36
CA ARG A 54 9.20 2.62 5.39
C ARG A 54 10.63 2.10 5.64
N CYS A 55 11.37 1.87 4.56
CA CYS A 55 12.79 1.53 4.56
C CYS A 55 13.60 2.35 5.59
N PRO A 56 14.39 1.71 6.47
CA PRO A 56 15.41 2.38 7.26
C PRO A 56 16.45 3.06 6.38
N ILE A 57 16.73 4.34 6.66
CA ILE A 57 17.66 5.18 5.91
C ILE A 57 18.55 5.98 6.87
N GLN A 58 19.58 6.60 6.31
CA GLN A 58 20.28 7.72 6.92
C GLN A 58 20.26 8.90 5.95
N ALA A 59 20.17 10.11 6.47
CA ALA A 59 20.24 11.31 5.66
C ALA A 59 20.99 12.44 6.38
N GLN A 60 21.52 13.39 5.61
CA GLN A 60 22.19 14.59 6.12
C GLN A 60 22.03 15.78 5.17
N VAL A 61 22.00 16.98 5.72
CA VAL A 61 22.09 18.24 4.98
C VAL A 61 23.52 18.49 4.57
N VAL A 62 23.72 18.81 3.29
CA VAL A 62 25.04 19.09 2.70
C VAL A 62 25.08 20.55 2.25
N ASN A 63 26.04 21.30 2.82
CA ASN A 63 26.35 22.70 2.48
C ASN A 63 25.13 23.63 2.52
N ASN A 64 24.16 23.36 3.38
CA ASN A 64 22.86 24.03 3.47
C ASN A 64 22.13 24.17 2.12
N LYS A 65 22.37 23.25 1.18
CA LYS A 65 21.86 23.32 -0.19
C LYS A 65 21.08 22.09 -0.63
N THR A 66 21.46 20.92 -0.11
CA THR A 66 20.85 19.66 -0.53
C THR A 66 20.85 18.64 0.60
N VAL A 67 20.21 17.49 0.37
CA VAL A 67 20.18 16.37 1.29
C VAL A 67 20.80 15.15 0.61
N PHE A 68 21.71 14.48 1.29
CA PHE A 68 22.18 13.15 0.90
C PHE A 68 21.37 12.08 1.63
N ILE A 69 20.98 11.01 0.94
CA ILE A 69 20.15 9.92 1.47
C ILE A 69 20.75 8.58 1.06
N GLN A 70 20.90 7.66 2.01
CA GLN A 70 21.31 6.27 1.79
C GLN A 70 20.52 5.30 2.68
N GLY A 71 20.63 3.99 2.44
CA GLY A 71 20.09 2.98 3.36
C GLY A 71 20.81 2.99 4.72
N ASN A 72 20.14 2.53 5.78
CA ASN A 72 20.74 2.44 7.10
C ASN A 72 21.54 1.13 7.25
N PRO A 73 22.88 1.17 7.42
CA PRO A 73 23.69 -0.04 7.58
C PRO A 73 23.35 -0.84 8.84
N SER A 74 22.67 -0.26 9.82
CA SER A 74 22.19 -0.97 11.02
C SER A 74 20.99 -1.89 10.72
N ALA A 75 20.36 -1.78 9.55
CA ALA A 75 19.27 -2.65 9.09
C ALA A 75 19.81 -3.61 8.01
N PRO A 76 20.29 -4.81 8.37
CA PRO A 76 21.11 -5.64 7.49
C PRO A 76 20.39 -6.10 6.22
N GLN A 77 19.07 -6.34 6.28
CA GLN A 77 18.27 -6.80 5.13
C GLN A 77 18.26 -5.77 3.98
N GLN A 78 18.41 -4.48 4.30
CA GLN A 78 18.50 -3.42 3.31
C GLN A 78 19.96 -2.96 3.09
N GLY A 79 20.74 -2.89 4.16
CA GLY A 79 22.08 -2.29 4.17
C GLY A 79 22.04 -0.82 3.73
N THR A 80 23.04 -0.41 2.93
CA THR A 80 23.13 0.96 2.40
C THR A 80 22.28 1.21 1.15
N ARG A 81 21.52 0.21 0.68
CA ARG A 81 20.74 0.28 -0.56
C ARG A 81 19.52 1.20 -0.43
N ILE A 82 19.18 1.88 -1.53
CA ILE A 82 17.99 2.70 -1.64
C ILE A 82 17.44 2.64 -3.08
N CYS A 83 16.11 2.66 -3.23
CA CYS A 83 15.49 2.72 -4.56
C CYS A 83 15.41 4.16 -5.10
N ALA A 84 15.15 4.33 -6.40
CA ALA A 84 15.02 5.64 -7.06
C ALA A 84 14.02 6.57 -6.33
N ARG A 85 12.89 6.01 -5.87
CA ARG A 85 11.90 6.74 -5.07
C ARG A 85 12.51 7.28 -3.79
N GLY A 86 13.20 6.45 -3.01
CA GLY A 86 13.85 6.85 -1.77
C GLY A 86 14.93 7.92 -1.99
N GLY A 87 15.80 7.72 -2.99
CA GLY A 87 16.86 8.68 -3.34
C GLY A 87 16.31 10.05 -3.78
N SER A 88 15.13 10.07 -4.40
CA SER A 88 14.46 11.30 -4.85
C SER A 88 13.80 12.11 -3.72
N GLY A 89 13.91 11.67 -2.46
CA GLY A 89 13.50 12.47 -1.30
C GLY A 89 14.18 13.84 -1.25
N VAL A 90 15.38 13.96 -1.82
CA VAL A 90 16.11 15.22 -1.95
C VAL A 90 15.34 16.25 -2.79
N SER A 91 14.80 15.86 -3.94
CA SER A 91 14.03 16.79 -4.78
C SER A 91 12.65 17.07 -4.22
N LEU A 92 12.08 16.13 -3.45
CA LEU A 92 10.85 16.39 -2.70
C LEU A 92 11.08 17.54 -1.71
N VAL A 93 12.10 17.47 -0.86
CA VAL A 93 12.37 18.53 0.13
C VAL A 93 12.67 19.87 -0.56
N ASN A 94 13.41 19.83 -1.67
CA ASN A 94 13.90 21.01 -2.39
C ASN A 94 12.93 21.59 -3.41
N ASP A 95 11.73 21.06 -3.52
CA ASP A 95 10.81 21.52 -4.54
C ASP A 95 10.18 22.86 -4.13
N PRO A 96 10.40 23.95 -4.88
CA PRO A 96 9.78 25.24 -4.60
C PRO A 96 8.26 25.22 -4.80
N GLN A 97 7.70 24.19 -5.45
CA GLN A 97 6.26 24.03 -5.63
C GLN A 97 5.53 23.43 -4.42
N ARG A 98 6.27 23.01 -3.38
CA ARG A 98 5.66 22.55 -2.13
C ARG A 98 4.79 23.63 -1.49
N ILE A 99 3.70 23.19 -0.88
CA ILE A 99 2.82 24.06 -0.10
C ILE A 99 3.39 24.15 1.31
N VAL A 100 3.70 25.38 1.75
CA VAL A 100 4.32 25.61 3.07
C VAL A 100 3.51 26.54 3.97
N LYS A 101 2.33 27.00 3.54
CA LYS A 101 1.38 27.76 4.36
C LYS A 101 -0.04 27.23 4.16
N PRO A 102 -0.92 27.33 5.17
CA PRO A 102 -2.33 26.98 5.00
C PRO A 102 -3.00 27.80 3.90
N MET A 103 -3.90 27.16 3.16
CA MET A 103 -4.67 27.80 2.10
C MET A 103 -6.17 27.48 2.25
N LYS A 104 -7.00 28.46 1.90
CA LYS A 104 -8.45 28.38 1.85
C LYS A 104 -8.92 28.60 0.41
N ARG A 105 -9.84 27.75 -0.04
CA ARG A 105 -10.47 27.87 -1.35
C ARG A 105 -11.35 29.13 -1.43
N THR A 106 -11.28 29.86 -2.55
CA THR A 106 -12.12 31.05 -2.80
C THR A 106 -13.12 30.88 -3.95
N GLY A 107 -12.80 30.05 -4.95
CA GLY A 107 -13.67 29.70 -6.09
C GLY A 107 -14.27 28.29 -5.97
N PRO A 108 -14.98 27.74 -6.97
CA PRO A 108 -15.52 26.38 -6.94
C PRO A 108 -14.47 25.29 -6.64
N ARG A 109 -14.90 24.14 -6.08
CA ARG A 109 -13.98 23.01 -5.83
C ARG A 109 -13.40 22.51 -7.17
N GLY A 110 -12.09 22.32 -7.21
CA GLY A 110 -11.37 21.86 -8.42
C GLY A 110 -10.87 22.98 -9.34
N ASP A 111 -11.33 24.22 -9.19
CA ASP A 111 -10.96 25.35 -10.08
C ASP A 111 -9.53 25.89 -9.80
N GLY A 112 -9.04 25.70 -8.58
CA GLY A 112 -7.67 26.07 -8.22
C GLY A 112 -7.51 27.52 -7.73
N GLU A 113 -8.60 28.18 -7.35
CA GLU A 113 -8.55 29.50 -6.71
C GLU A 113 -8.33 29.40 -5.19
N TRP A 114 -7.18 29.90 -4.73
CA TRP A 114 -6.74 29.81 -3.34
C TRP A 114 -6.36 31.17 -2.74
N GLN A 115 -6.62 31.29 -1.45
CA GLN A 115 -6.14 32.36 -0.57
C GLN A 115 -5.25 31.75 0.52
N VAL A 116 -4.04 32.27 0.68
CA VAL A 116 -3.16 31.91 1.81
C VAL A 116 -3.76 32.50 3.10
N ILE A 117 -3.86 31.67 4.13
CA ILE A 117 -4.38 32.04 5.45
C ILE A 117 -3.40 31.63 6.56
N SER A 118 -3.58 32.17 7.76
CA SER A 118 -2.77 31.76 8.92
C SER A 118 -3.20 30.38 9.45
N TRP A 119 -2.30 29.69 10.14
CA TRP A 119 -2.63 28.46 10.87
C TRP A 119 -3.76 28.67 11.89
N GLN A 120 -3.74 29.78 12.62
CA GLN A 120 -4.78 30.09 13.60
C GLN A 120 -6.16 30.22 12.94
N GLN A 121 -6.24 30.95 11.81
CA GLN A 121 -7.47 31.08 11.06
C GLN A 121 -7.94 29.72 10.53
N ALA A 122 -7.04 28.91 9.96
CA ALA A 122 -7.36 27.59 9.45
C ALA A 122 -7.96 26.68 10.54
N TYR A 123 -7.32 26.61 11.71
CA TYR A 123 -7.83 25.80 12.82
C TYR A 123 -9.19 26.28 13.32
N GLN A 124 -9.37 27.60 13.49
CA GLN A 124 -10.64 28.18 13.96
C GLN A 124 -11.79 27.87 13.00
N GLU A 125 -11.60 28.11 11.71
CA GLU A 125 -12.64 27.88 10.71
C GLU A 125 -12.98 26.39 10.53
N ILE A 126 -11.96 25.51 10.49
CA ILE A 126 -12.15 24.06 10.40
C ILE A 126 -12.86 23.54 11.63
N ALA A 127 -12.42 23.91 12.84
CA ALA A 127 -13.04 23.47 14.08
C ALA A 127 -14.49 23.94 14.21
N ALA A 128 -14.78 25.18 13.81
CA ALA A 128 -16.15 25.71 13.79
C ALA A 128 -17.07 24.89 12.88
N LYS A 129 -16.63 24.57 11.66
CA LYS A 129 -17.39 23.74 10.70
C LYS A 129 -17.57 22.31 11.21
N MET A 130 -16.52 21.69 11.75
CA MET A 130 -16.61 20.35 12.35
C MET A 130 -17.61 20.30 13.52
N ASN A 131 -17.59 21.30 14.41
CA ASN A 131 -18.53 21.38 15.52
C ASN A 131 -19.98 21.62 15.05
N ALA A 132 -20.19 22.43 14.02
CA ALA A 132 -21.50 22.62 13.41
C ALA A 132 -22.06 21.30 12.84
N ILE A 133 -21.24 20.56 12.09
CA ILE A 133 -21.61 19.24 11.56
C ILE A 133 -21.94 18.26 12.68
N LYS A 134 -21.09 18.20 13.73
CA LYS A 134 -21.33 17.35 14.89
C LYS A 134 -22.65 17.67 15.58
N ALA A 135 -22.99 18.96 15.73
CA ALA A 135 -24.23 19.39 16.36
C ALA A 135 -25.48 19.04 15.52
N GLN A 136 -25.37 19.08 14.19
CA GLN A 136 -26.51 18.87 13.28
C GLN A 136 -26.70 17.41 12.88
N HIS A 137 -25.61 16.66 12.72
CA HIS A 137 -25.62 15.33 12.09
C HIS A 137 -24.86 14.26 12.89
N GLY A 138 -24.36 14.59 14.08
CA GLY A 138 -23.54 13.68 14.89
C GLY A 138 -22.07 13.61 14.45
N PRO A 139 -21.16 13.22 15.35
CA PRO A 139 -19.73 13.13 15.05
C PRO A 139 -19.41 12.09 13.97
N GLU A 140 -20.24 11.06 13.82
CA GLU A 140 -20.12 10.03 12.80
C GLU A 140 -20.26 10.57 11.36
N SER A 141 -20.88 11.74 11.19
CA SER A 141 -20.99 12.38 9.87
C SER A 141 -19.68 12.97 9.34
N VAL A 142 -18.56 12.81 10.06
CA VAL A 142 -17.22 13.22 9.64
C VAL A 142 -16.36 12.00 9.33
N ALA A 143 -15.96 11.83 8.07
CA ALA A 143 -15.03 10.80 7.63
C ALA A 143 -13.58 11.28 7.71
N PHE A 144 -12.69 10.41 8.17
CA PHE A 144 -11.25 10.66 8.30
C PHE A 144 -10.49 9.65 7.46
N SER A 145 -9.61 10.11 6.57
CA SER A 145 -8.80 9.20 5.76
C SER A 145 -7.33 9.58 5.68
N SER A 146 -6.45 8.60 5.67
CA SER A 146 -5.01 8.84 5.71
C SER A 146 -4.17 7.77 5.01
N LYS A 147 -2.93 8.12 4.64
CA LYS A 147 -1.90 7.10 4.37
C LYS A 147 -1.63 6.28 5.63
N SER A 148 -1.40 4.97 5.47
CA SER A 148 -1.18 4.07 6.60
C SER A 148 0.07 4.38 7.43
N GLY A 149 0.04 3.93 8.69
CA GLY A 149 1.06 4.06 9.73
C GLY A 149 0.95 5.39 10.50
N SER A 150 2.06 6.00 10.94
CA SER A 150 2.07 7.19 11.83
C SER A 150 1.09 8.30 11.46
N LEU A 151 1.00 8.68 10.17
CA LEU A 151 0.03 9.67 9.69
C LEU A 151 -1.42 9.29 10.02
N SER A 152 -1.83 8.05 9.75
CA SER A 152 -3.14 7.54 10.15
C SER A 152 -3.31 7.46 11.67
N SER A 153 -2.25 7.13 12.43
CA SER A 153 -2.33 7.10 13.89
C SER A 153 -2.66 8.47 14.47
N HIS A 154 -2.07 9.55 13.95
CA HIS A 154 -2.34 10.91 14.43
C HIS A 154 -3.76 11.37 14.08
N LEU A 155 -4.18 11.17 12.82
CA LEU A 155 -5.50 11.58 12.37
C LEU A 155 -6.62 10.77 13.04
N PHE A 156 -6.43 9.46 13.21
CA PHE A 156 -7.46 8.59 13.82
C PHE A 156 -7.55 8.75 15.33
N HIS A 157 -6.46 9.21 15.98
CA HIS A 157 -6.53 9.68 17.36
C HIS A 157 -7.49 10.86 17.48
N LEU A 158 -7.38 11.84 16.58
CA LEU A 158 -8.33 12.95 16.50
C LEU A 158 -9.76 12.45 16.20
N ALA A 159 -9.94 11.54 15.24
CA ALA A 159 -11.25 10.98 14.91
C ALA A 159 -11.93 10.33 16.12
N THR A 160 -11.16 9.53 16.87
CA THR A 160 -11.64 8.86 18.10
C THR A 160 -11.98 9.88 19.18
N ALA A 161 -11.13 10.91 19.39
CA ALA A 161 -11.37 11.98 20.35
C ALA A 161 -12.61 12.82 19.98
N PHE A 162 -12.83 13.03 18.68
CA PHE A 162 -13.99 13.74 18.15
C PHE A 162 -15.29 12.92 18.29
N GLY A 163 -15.17 11.59 18.30
CA GLY A 163 -16.27 10.64 18.44
C GLY A 163 -16.72 9.98 17.13
N SER A 164 -15.97 10.13 16.04
CA SER A 164 -16.30 9.50 14.75
C SER A 164 -15.73 8.08 14.66
N PRO A 165 -16.52 7.08 14.22
CA PRO A 165 -16.00 5.75 13.91
C PRO A 165 -15.37 5.67 12.51
N ASN A 166 -15.56 6.69 11.67
CA ASN A 166 -15.32 6.64 10.23
C ASN A 166 -13.87 6.94 9.86
N THR A 167 -13.02 5.94 10.06
CA THR A 167 -11.58 5.98 9.77
C THR A 167 -11.19 5.03 8.64
N PHE A 168 -10.47 5.56 7.65
CA PHE A 168 -10.12 4.86 6.41
C PHE A 168 -8.67 5.10 5.98
N THR A 169 -8.01 4.09 5.47
CA THR A 169 -6.74 4.22 4.75
C THR A 169 -6.89 3.69 3.35
N HIS A 170 -5.85 3.80 2.54
CA HIS A 170 -5.77 3.22 1.19
C HIS A 170 -5.79 1.66 1.18
N ALA A 171 -6.16 0.99 2.27
CA ALA A 171 -6.13 -0.47 2.38
C ALA A 171 -6.99 -1.15 1.30
N SER A 172 -8.23 -0.68 1.13
CA SER A 172 -9.19 -1.15 0.11
C SER A 172 -8.76 -0.87 -1.33
N THR A 173 -7.81 0.03 -1.55
CA THR A 173 -7.22 0.29 -2.88
C THR A 173 -5.87 -0.39 -3.07
N CYS A 174 -5.37 -1.12 -2.07
CA CYS A 174 -4.06 -1.75 -2.12
C CYS A 174 -4.05 -3.15 -1.46
N PRO A 175 -3.59 -3.37 -0.20
CA PRO A 175 -3.33 -4.74 0.29
C PRO A 175 -4.51 -5.44 0.98
N ALA A 176 -5.69 -4.84 1.09
CA ALA A 176 -6.76 -5.39 1.94
C ALA A 176 -7.19 -6.81 1.55
N GLY A 177 -7.20 -7.16 0.25
CA GLY A 177 -7.56 -8.50 -0.21
C GLY A 177 -6.70 -9.60 0.42
N LYS A 178 -5.37 -9.47 0.35
CA LYS A 178 -4.43 -10.38 1.00
C LYS A 178 -4.63 -10.43 2.51
N ALA A 179 -4.64 -9.26 3.17
CA ALA A 179 -4.71 -9.19 4.63
C ALA A 179 -6.02 -9.78 5.19
N ILE A 180 -7.14 -9.58 4.47
CA ILE A 180 -8.44 -10.12 4.83
C ILE A 180 -8.49 -11.62 4.61
N ALA A 181 -7.98 -12.13 3.47
CA ALA A 181 -7.89 -13.57 3.22
C ALA A 181 -7.09 -14.29 4.30
N ALA A 182 -5.92 -13.76 4.68
CA ALA A 182 -5.11 -14.32 5.75
C ALA A 182 -5.86 -14.26 7.10
N LYS A 183 -6.52 -13.12 7.41
CA LYS A 183 -7.32 -12.99 8.63
C LYS A 183 -8.50 -13.97 8.68
N VAL A 184 -9.15 -14.25 7.55
CA VAL A 184 -10.20 -15.27 7.43
C VAL A 184 -9.65 -16.65 7.74
N MET A 185 -8.55 -17.04 7.08
CA MET A 185 -8.03 -18.41 7.19
C MET A 185 -7.34 -18.67 8.53
N MET A 186 -6.59 -17.71 9.06
CA MET A 186 -5.66 -17.96 10.16
C MET A 186 -5.62 -16.85 11.24
N GLY A 187 -6.44 -15.80 11.10
CA GLY A 187 -6.54 -14.70 12.06
C GLY A 187 -5.36 -13.73 12.08
N GLY A 188 -4.43 -13.83 11.12
CA GLY A 188 -3.25 -12.98 10.97
C GLY A 188 -2.57 -13.20 9.62
N ASP A 189 -1.68 -12.29 9.23
CA ASP A 189 -0.91 -12.39 7.98
C ASP A 189 0.44 -13.10 8.19
N LEU A 190 1.03 -13.60 7.10
CA LEU A 190 2.34 -14.25 7.08
C LEU A 190 3.35 -13.43 6.28
N ALA A 191 4.60 -13.44 6.74
CA ALA A 191 5.75 -12.96 5.98
C ALA A 191 6.36 -14.10 5.14
N MET A 192 7.22 -13.75 4.19
CA MET A 192 7.88 -14.69 3.29
C MET A 192 9.37 -14.75 3.62
N ASP A 193 9.96 -15.95 3.61
CA ASP A 193 11.41 -16.12 3.58
C ASP A 193 11.87 -16.29 2.11
N ILE A 194 11.94 -15.17 1.39
CA ILE A 194 12.13 -15.20 -0.07
C ILE A 194 13.55 -15.67 -0.41
N ALA A 195 14.56 -15.23 0.35
CA ALA A 195 15.97 -15.49 0.03
C ALA A 195 16.37 -16.96 0.05
N ASN A 196 15.57 -17.84 0.67
CA ASN A 196 15.82 -19.27 0.77
C ASN A 196 14.82 -20.13 -0.02
N THR A 197 13.89 -19.51 -0.76
CA THR A 197 13.00 -20.24 -1.65
C THR A 197 13.79 -20.86 -2.81
N ARG A 198 13.39 -22.05 -3.27
CA ARG A 198 13.95 -22.74 -4.44
C ARG A 198 13.00 -22.73 -5.64
N TYR A 199 11.71 -22.47 -5.40
CA TYR A 199 10.70 -22.38 -6.44
C TYR A 199 9.65 -21.34 -6.06
N LEU A 200 9.45 -20.32 -6.90
CA LEU A 200 8.47 -19.26 -6.64
C LEU A 200 7.50 -19.13 -7.81
N VAL A 201 6.22 -19.26 -7.51
CA VAL A 201 5.12 -18.99 -8.45
C VAL A 201 4.51 -17.64 -8.12
N SER A 202 4.40 -16.76 -9.11
CA SER A 202 3.82 -15.43 -8.98
C SER A 202 2.59 -15.26 -9.86
N PHE A 203 1.47 -14.83 -9.26
CA PHE A 203 0.27 -14.38 -9.97
C PHE A 203 0.23 -12.83 -9.91
N GLY A 204 0.87 -12.20 -10.89
CA GLY A 204 0.98 -10.74 -11.00
C GLY A 204 1.77 -10.02 -9.89
N HIS A 205 2.42 -10.74 -8.97
CA HIS A 205 3.26 -10.09 -7.94
C HIS A 205 4.62 -9.71 -8.50
N ASN A 206 4.79 -8.43 -8.78
CA ASN A 206 6.01 -7.91 -9.38
C ASN A 206 6.85 -7.09 -8.39
N LEU A 207 7.83 -7.75 -7.76
CA LEU A 207 8.77 -7.13 -6.82
C LEU A 207 9.84 -6.26 -7.49
N TYR A 208 10.00 -6.28 -8.82
CA TYR A 208 10.94 -5.41 -9.54
C TYR A 208 10.34 -4.07 -9.97
N GLU A 209 9.01 -3.97 -10.02
CA GLU A 209 8.28 -2.72 -10.28
C GLU A 209 7.61 -2.19 -9.00
N GLY A 210 7.03 -3.06 -8.19
CA GLY A 210 6.48 -2.76 -6.87
C GLY A 210 7.55 -2.83 -5.77
N ILE A 211 8.70 -2.18 -5.97
CA ILE A 211 9.91 -2.42 -5.17
C ILE A 211 9.68 -2.25 -3.67
N GLU A 212 9.97 -3.31 -2.92
CA GLU A 212 10.19 -3.31 -1.46
C GLU A 212 11.66 -3.74 -1.30
N VAL A 213 12.54 -2.83 -0.88
CA VAL A 213 14.00 -2.99 -1.15
C VAL A 213 14.58 -4.28 -0.55
N ALA A 214 14.11 -4.68 0.64
CA ALA A 214 14.51 -5.95 1.26
C ALA A 214 14.00 -7.14 0.44
N ASP A 215 12.69 -7.27 0.25
CA ASP A 215 12.06 -8.36 -0.50
C ASP A 215 12.58 -8.48 -1.95
N THR A 216 12.80 -7.36 -2.64
CA THR A 216 13.38 -7.34 -3.99
C THR A 216 14.82 -7.89 -3.97
N HIS A 217 15.61 -7.56 -2.95
CA HIS A 217 16.97 -8.07 -2.79
C HIS A 217 16.98 -9.56 -2.41
N GLU A 218 16.06 -9.99 -1.54
CA GLU A 218 15.87 -11.40 -1.22
C GLU A 218 15.47 -12.21 -2.45
N LEU A 219 14.59 -11.68 -3.31
CA LEU A 219 14.24 -12.30 -4.59
C LEU A 219 15.46 -12.43 -5.50
N MET A 220 16.28 -11.38 -5.64
CA MET A 220 17.54 -11.44 -6.39
C MET A 220 18.48 -12.52 -5.81
N THR A 221 18.58 -12.60 -4.48
CA THR A 221 19.40 -13.59 -3.79
C THR A 221 18.90 -15.02 -4.07
N ALA A 222 17.59 -15.24 -4.07
CA ALA A 222 17.00 -16.54 -4.42
C ALA A 222 17.32 -16.93 -5.86
N GLN A 223 17.20 -16.01 -6.82
CA GLN A 223 17.57 -16.26 -8.22
C GLN A 223 19.06 -16.57 -8.38
N GLU A 224 19.94 -15.84 -7.69
CA GLU A 224 21.39 -16.11 -7.67
C GLU A 224 21.72 -17.49 -7.10
N LYS A 225 20.92 -17.98 -6.14
CA LYS A 225 21.00 -19.35 -5.61
C LYS A 225 20.37 -20.41 -6.53
N GLY A 226 19.82 -20.02 -7.68
CA GLY A 226 19.22 -20.92 -8.67
C GLY A 226 17.75 -21.26 -8.42
N ALA A 227 17.03 -20.42 -7.66
CA ALA A 227 15.59 -20.60 -7.48
C ALA A 227 14.83 -20.39 -8.79
N LYS A 228 13.93 -21.34 -9.13
CA LYS A 228 13.11 -21.27 -10.33
C LYS A 228 11.90 -20.36 -10.13
N MET A 229 11.71 -19.40 -11.03
CA MET A 229 10.64 -18.40 -10.99
C MET A 229 9.63 -18.64 -12.12
N VAL A 230 8.36 -18.79 -11.78
CA VAL A 230 7.25 -18.93 -12.75
C VAL A 230 6.29 -17.76 -12.60
N SER A 231 6.01 -17.08 -13.71
CA SER A 231 5.14 -15.90 -13.74
C SER A 231 3.84 -16.15 -14.51
N PHE A 232 2.71 -16.01 -13.85
CA PHE A 232 1.39 -15.84 -14.46
C PHE A 232 1.03 -14.36 -14.44
N ASP A 233 1.09 -13.70 -15.59
CA ASP A 233 0.88 -12.26 -15.73
C ASP A 233 0.35 -11.96 -17.15
N PRO A 234 -0.75 -11.19 -17.34
CA PRO A 234 -1.24 -10.84 -18.67
C PRO A 234 -0.25 -10.04 -19.53
N ARG A 235 0.80 -9.48 -18.90
CA ARG A 235 1.90 -8.79 -19.58
C ARG A 235 3.26 -9.39 -19.23
N LEU A 236 4.22 -9.20 -20.12
CA LEU A 236 5.64 -9.45 -19.86
C LEU A 236 6.17 -8.32 -18.97
N SER A 237 5.86 -8.41 -17.68
CA SER A 237 6.32 -7.47 -16.67
C SER A 237 7.81 -7.60 -16.38
N ILE A 238 8.41 -6.70 -15.61
CA ILE A 238 9.85 -6.80 -15.29
C ILE A 238 10.17 -8.05 -14.46
N PHE A 239 9.22 -8.52 -13.65
CA PHE A 239 9.32 -9.84 -13.02
C PHE A 239 9.25 -10.95 -14.07
N SER A 240 8.25 -10.94 -14.94
CA SER A 240 8.11 -11.96 -16.00
C SER A 240 9.33 -12.03 -16.93
N SER A 241 9.98 -10.90 -17.25
CA SER A 241 11.18 -10.88 -18.09
C SER A 241 12.45 -11.40 -17.41
N LYS A 242 12.40 -11.57 -16.09
CA LYS A 242 13.46 -12.17 -15.26
C LYS A 242 13.09 -13.56 -14.75
N ALA A 243 11.88 -14.01 -15.01
CA ALA A 243 11.41 -15.34 -14.63
C ALA A 243 11.93 -16.39 -15.63
N ASP A 244 12.03 -17.64 -15.19
CA ASP A 244 12.37 -18.77 -16.07
C ASP A 244 11.25 -19.03 -17.07
N GLU A 245 10.00 -18.81 -16.66
CA GLU A 245 8.82 -19.02 -17.47
C GLU A 245 7.80 -17.89 -17.26
N TRP A 246 7.20 -17.43 -18.36
CA TRP A 246 6.08 -16.49 -18.36
C TRP A 246 4.90 -17.11 -19.10
N HIS A 247 3.77 -17.17 -18.41
CA HIS A 247 2.48 -17.57 -18.96
C HIS A 247 1.58 -16.34 -18.99
N ALA A 248 1.27 -15.90 -20.20
CA ALA A 248 0.40 -14.77 -20.45
C ALA A 248 -1.05 -15.15 -20.10
N ILE A 249 -1.40 -15.13 -18.81
CA ILE A 249 -2.72 -15.53 -18.32
C ILE A 249 -3.80 -14.51 -18.73
N ARG A 250 -5.01 -14.97 -19.02
CA ARG A 250 -6.17 -14.10 -19.24
C ARG A 250 -6.47 -13.31 -17.96
N PRO A 251 -6.69 -11.98 -18.01
CA PRO A 251 -7.07 -11.22 -16.82
C PRO A 251 -8.30 -11.83 -16.12
N GLY A 252 -8.15 -12.16 -14.84
CA GLY A 252 -9.18 -12.84 -14.03
C GLY A 252 -9.13 -14.37 -14.05
N GLY A 253 -8.24 -14.98 -14.83
CA GLY A 253 -8.05 -16.43 -14.91
C GLY A 253 -7.25 -17.03 -13.74
N ASP A 254 -6.68 -16.21 -12.87
CA ASP A 254 -5.77 -16.61 -11.79
C ASP A 254 -6.39 -17.65 -10.84
N LEU A 255 -7.63 -17.39 -10.39
CA LEU A 255 -8.33 -18.29 -9.48
C LEU A 255 -8.59 -19.67 -10.11
N ALA A 256 -8.87 -19.73 -11.41
CA ALA A 256 -9.09 -21.00 -12.10
C ALA A 256 -7.82 -21.85 -12.12
N VAL A 257 -6.67 -21.25 -12.43
CA VAL A 257 -5.37 -21.94 -12.37
C VAL A 257 -5.07 -22.39 -10.95
N LEU A 258 -5.23 -21.52 -9.95
CA LEU A 258 -4.97 -21.85 -8.54
C LEU A 258 -5.85 -23.02 -8.03
N LEU A 259 -7.13 -23.07 -8.43
CA LEU A 259 -8.03 -24.18 -8.11
C LEU A 259 -7.58 -25.49 -8.78
N ALA A 260 -7.16 -25.44 -10.04
CA ALA A 260 -6.63 -26.61 -10.74
C ALA A 260 -5.28 -27.09 -10.19
N MET A 261 -4.41 -26.19 -9.74
CA MET A 261 -3.20 -26.57 -9.00
C MET A 261 -3.58 -27.32 -7.70
N CYS A 262 -4.57 -26.82 -6.97
CA CYS A 262 -5.07 -27.47 -5.75
C CYS A 262 -5.67 -28.86 -6.04
N HIS A 263 -6.47 -28.96 -7.10
CA HIS A 263 -7.00 -30.22 -7.61
C HIS A 263 -5.89 -31.25 -7.84
N VAL A 264 -4.85 -30.88 -8.62
CA VAL A 264 -3.71 -31.77 -8.91
C VAL A 264 -2.96 -32.14 -7.64
N MET A 265 -2.71 -31.19 -6.72
CA MET A 265 -2.05 -31.50 -5.45
C MET A 265 -2.80 -32.54 -4.62
N ILE A 266 -4.14 -32.46 -4.60
CA ILE A 266 -4.98 -33.38 -3.82
C ILE A 266 -5.14 -34.73 -4.52
N ASP A 267 -5.48 -34.74 -5.81
CA ASP A 267 -5.73 -35.96 -6.59
C ASP A 267 -4.48 -36.85 -6.67
N GLU A 268 -3.31 -36.24 -6.89
CA GLU A 268 -2.03 -36.96 -6.93
C GLU A 268 -1.35 -37.11 -5.55
N GLN A 269 -2.01 -36.69 -4.47
CA GLN A 269 -1.51 -36.77 -3.09
C GLN A 269 -0.12 -36.14 -2.89
N LEU A 270 0.12 -34.99 -3.52
CA LEU A 270 1.39 -34.26 -3.49
C LEU A 270 1.53 -33.29 -2.31
N TYR A 271 0.52 -33.17 -1.45
CA TYR A 271 0.50 -32.25 -0.31
C TYR A 271 1.13 -32.87 0.96
N ASP A 272 1.59 -32.03 1.89
CA ASP A 272 2.05 -32.46 3.22
C ASP A 272 0.86 -32.89 4.08
N ALA A 273 0.51 -34.17 3.99
CA ALA A 273 -0.63 -34.75 4.72
C ALA A 273 -0.51 -34.57 6.24
N SER A 274 0.70 -34.70 6.78
CA SER A 274 0.95 -34.55 8.23
C SER A 274 0.68 -33.12 8.70
N PHE A 275 1.06 -32.12 7.90
CA PHE A 275 0.80 -30.72 8.20
C PHE A 275 -0.69 -30.40 8.09
N VAL A 276 -1.34 -30.88 7.02
CA VAL A 276 -2.78 -30.67 6.81
C VAL A 276 -3.59 -31.23 7.98
N GLU A 277 -3.36 -32.47 8.38
CA GLU A 277 -4.06 -33.11 9.49
C GLU A 277 -3.87 -32.34 10.81
N ARG A 278 -2.63 -31.94 11.11
CA ARG A 278 -2.28 -31.30 12.37
C ARG A 278 -2.77 -29.85 12.46
N TYR A 279 -2.60 -29.06 11.41
CA TYR A 279 -2.71 -27.59 11.48
C TYR A 279 -3.89 -27.00 10.72
N THR A 280 -4.69 -27.80 10.01
CA THR A 280 -5.82 -27.29 9.22
C THR A 280 -7.17 -27.82 9.67
N SER A 281 -8.23 -27.17 9.20
CA SER A 281 -9.61 -27.64 9.25
C SER A 281 -10.29 -27.39 7.91
N GLY A 282 -11.25 -28.24 7.56
CA GLY A 282 -12.05 -28.07 6.35
C GLY A 282 -11.43 -28.63 5.06
N PHE A 283 -10.48 -29.57 5.16
CA PHE A 283 -9.77 -30.14 4.01
C PHE A 283 -10.71 -30.92 3.08
N GLU A 284 -11.65 -31.67 3.62
CA GLU A 284 -12.60 -32.51 2.89
C GLU A 284 -13.57 -31.66 2.07
N GLN A 285 -14.04 -30.54 2.65
CA GLN A 285 -14.86 -29.55 1.95
C GLN A 285 -14.08 -28.91 0.80
N LEU A 286 -12.80 -28.59 1.00
CA LEU A 286 -11.92 -28.08 -0.04
C LEU A 286 -11.74 -29.12 -1.16
N ALA A 287 -11.38 -30.35 -0.81
CA ALA A 287 -11.16 -31.45 -1.76
C ALA A 287 -12.41 -31.70 -2.62
N GLN A 288 -13.59 -31.68 -2.00
CA GLN A 288 -14.86 -31.81 -2.73
C GLN A 288 -15.14 -30.60 -3.63
N ALA A 289 -14.76 -29.39 -3.23
CA ALA A 289 -14.97 -28.17 -4.00
C ALA A 289 -14.07 -28.08 -5.24
N VAL A 290 -12.85 -28.60 -5.18
CA VAL A 290 -11.87 -28.56 -6.29
C VAL A 290 -11.91 -29.82 -7.17
N LYS A 291 -12.79 -30.78 -6.88
CA LYS A 291 -12.85 -32.05 -7.61
C LYS A 291 -13.07 -31.86 -9.13
N GLU A 292 -13.93 -30.92 -9.51
CA GLU A 292 -14.29 -30.67 -10.91
C GLU A 292 -13.46 -29.53 -11.54
N THR A 293 -12.54 -28.92 -10.79
CA THR A 293 -11.69 -27.83 -11.29
C THR A 293 -10.42 -28.40 -11.93
N THR A 294 -10.57 -29.22 -12.97
CA THR A 294 -9.43 -29.92 -13.62
C THR A 294 -8.50 -28.94 -14.36
N PRO A 295 -7.26 -29.34 -14.69
CA PRO A 295 -6.37 -28.55 -15.55
C PRO A 295 -6.98 -28.17 -16.90
N GLU A 296 -7.76 -29.04 -17.53
CA GLU A 296 -8.46 -28.77 -18.80
C GLU A 296 -9.56 -27.72 -18.64
N TRP A 297 -10.31 -27.80 -17.54
CA TRP A 297 -11.28 -26.77 -17.18
C TRP A 297 -10.59 -25.42 -17.00
N ALA A 298 -9.50 -25.37 -16.21
CA ALA A 298 -8.77 -24.13 -15.97
C ALA A 298 -8.15 -23.56 -17.26
N ALA A 299 -7.68 -24.42 -18.17
CA ALA A 299 -7.14 -23.98 -19.46
C ALA A 299 -8.15 -23.17 -20.28
N ALA A 300 -9.42 -23.60 -20.31
CA ALA A 300 -10.49 -22.88 -20.99
C ALA A 300 -10.82 -21.52 -20.34
N GLN A 301 -10.67 -21.43 -19.02
CA GLN A 301 -10.96 -20.20 -18.26
C GLN A 301 -9.84 -19.17 -18.37
N ALA A 302 -8.58 -19.63 -18.34
CA ALA A 302 -7.41 -18.80 -18.09
C ALA A 302 -6.46 -18.62 -19.28
N ASP A 303 -6.65 -19.36 -20.38
CA ASP A 303 -5.71 -19.44 -21.51
C ASP A 303 -4.30 -19.90 -21.11
N VAL A 304 -4.21 -20.79 -20.12
CA VAL A 304 -2.97 -21.46 -19.71
C VAL A 304 -3.09 -22.94 -20.09
N PRO A 305 -2.16 -23.52 -20.85
CA PRO A 305 -2.22 -24.94 -21.22
C PRO A 305 -2.32 -25.86 -20.00
N ALA A 306 -3.17 -26.89 -20.08
CA ALA A 306 -3.40 -27.83 -18.97
C ALA A 306 -2.11 -28.56 -18.53
N ASP A 307 -1.26 -28.93 -19.50
CA ASP A 307 0.04 -29.57 -19.25
C ASP A 307 1.01 -28.67 -18.48
N VAL A 308 0.95 -27.35 -18.71
CA VAL A 308 1.70 -26.36 -17.95
C VAL A 308 1.23 -26.32 -16.50
N ILE A 309 -0.08 -26.29 -16.25
CA ILE A 309 -0.66 -26.26 -14.90
C ILE A 309 -0.22 -27.50 -14.11
N VAL A 310 -0.33 -28.68 -14.73
CA VAL A 310 0.08 -29.96 -14.10
C VAL A 310 1.59 -29.96 -13.81
N ARG A 311 2.41 -29.61 -14.80
CA ARG A 311 3.87 -29.60 -14.65
C ARG A 311 4.33 -28.64 -13.56
N VAL A 312 3.89 -27.38 -13.60
CA VAL A 312 4.27 -26.36 -12.59
C VAL A 312 3.84 -26.80 -11.20
N THR A 313 2.66 -27.43 -11.06
CA THR A 313 2.18 -27.94 -9.76
C THR A 313 3.07 -29.06 -9.21
N ARG A 314 3.43 -30.03 -10.06
CA ARG A 314 4.33 -31.13 -9.69
C ARG A 314 5.73 -30.64 -9.33
N GLU A 315 6.28 -29.71 -10.11
CA GLU A 315 7.58 -29.10 -9.82
C GLU A 315 7.55 -28.33 -8.49
N LEU A 316 6.49 -27.54 -8.25
CA LEU A 316 6.29 -26.80 -7.00
C LEU A 316 6.24 -27.75 -5.80
N ALA A 317 5.45 -28.83 -5.89
CA ALA A 317 5.33 -29.83 -4.82
C ALA A 317 6.64 -30.59 -4.60
N ALA A 318 7.39 -30.90 -5.65
CA ALA A 318 8.70 -31.55 -5.53
C ALA A 318 9.76 -30.66 -4.84
N CYS A 319 9.56 -29.34 -4.83
CA CYS A 319 10.41 -28.39 -4.10
C CYS A 319 9.91 -28.09 -2.68
N ALA A 320 8.78 -28.64 -2.24
CA ALA A 320 8.28 -28.45 -0.88
C ALA A 320 9.29 -28.97 0.18
N PRO A 321 9.46 -28.29 1.32
CA PRO A 321 8.76 -27.06 1.75
C PRO A 321 9.41 -25.76 1.24
N HIS A 322 10.49 -25.82 0.46
CA HIS A 322 11.27 -24.65 0.02
C HIS A 322 10.69 -24.00 -1.24
N ALA A 323 9.37 -23.85 -1.29
CA ALA A 323 8.64 -23.33 -2.44
C ALA A 323 7.55 -22.36 -1.99
N ILE A 324 7.33 -21.26 -2.72
CA ILE A 324 6.36 -20.22 -2.36
C ILE A 324 5.42 -19.98 -3.54
N VAL A 325 4.11 -20.02 -3.26
CA VAL A 325 3.13 -19.33 -4.12
C VAL A 325 2.96 -17.93 -3.56
N SER A 326 3.43 -16.91 -4.27
CA SER A 326 3.59 -15.57 -3.71
C SER A 326 2.22 -14.95 -3.35
N PRO A 327 1.97 -14.58 -2.08
CA PRO A 327 0.71 -13.97 -1.65
C PRO A 327 0.40 -12.62 -2.29
N GLY A 328 1.39 -12.01 -2.97
CA GLY A 328 1.26 -10.71 -3.61
C GLY A 328 1.14 -9.52 -2.65
N HIS A 329 0.92 -8.33 -3.21
CA HIS A 329 0.62 -7.12 -2.45
C HIS A 329 -0.68 -6.46 -2.91
N ARG A 330 -0.79 -6.09 -4.20
CA ARG A 330 -2.01 -5.49 -4.80
C ARG A 330 -2.33 -6.22 -6.10
N ALA A 331 -3.45 -6.92 -6.15
CA ALA A 331 -3.90 -7.65 -7.34
C ALA A 331 -5.43 -7.84 -7.42
N THR A 332 -6.24 -6.89 -6.91
CA THR A 332 -7.70 -6.96 -7.07
C THR A 332 -8.10 -6.64 -8.52
N PHE A 333 -8.02 -7.65 -9.37
CA PHE A 333 -8.40 -7.56 -10.78
C PHE A 333 -9.85 -8.00 -11.02
N SER A 334 -10.43 -8.76 -10.11
CA SER A 334 -11.82 -9.18 -10.17
C SER A 334 -12.48 -9.14 -8.80
N GLN A 335 -13.80 -9.37 -8.79
CA GLN A 335 -14.56 -9.54 -7.56
C GLN A 335 -14.22 -10.85 -6.82
N GLU A 336 -13.47 -11.77 -7.43
CA GLU A 336 -12.98 -13.02 -6.83
C GLU A 336 -11.75 -12.85 -5.93
N GLU A 337 -11.26 -11.63 -5.71
CA GLU A 337 -9.99 -11.37 -5.00
C GLU A 337 -9.85 -12.15 -3.69
N ILE A 338 -10.93 -12.25 -2.90
CA ILE A 338 -10.89 -12.96 -1.63
C ILE A 338 -10.53 -14.43 -1.81
N ASP A 339 -11.12 -15.10 -2.78
CA ASP A 339 -10.95 -16.53 -3.01
C ASP A 339 -9.65 -16.83 -3.76
N MET A 340 -9.24 -15.95 -4.68
CA MET A 340 -7.91 -16.00 -5.28
C MET A 340 -6.82 -15.97 -4.20
N ARG A 341 -6.90 -15.03 -3.24
CA ARG A 341 -5.94 -14.94 -2.14
C ARG A 341 -5.99 -16.13 -1.20
N ARG A 342 -7.19 -16.61 -0.86
CA ARG A 342 -7.35 -17.82 -0.04
C ARG A 342 -6.74 -19.04 -0.72
N MET A 343 -6.87 -19.17 -2.04
CA MET A 343 -6.24 -20.25 -2.78
C MET A 343 -4.72 -20.15 -2.82
N ILE A 344 -4.15 -18.94 -2.95
CA ILE A 344 -2.70 -18.76 -2.82
C ILE A 344 -2.20 -19.24 -1.45
N PHE A 345 -2.86 -18.83 -0.36
CA PHE A 345 -2.51 -19.33 0.97
C PHE A 345 -2.74 -20.84 1.12
N THR A 346 -3.82 -21.36 0.53
CA THR A 346 -4.12 -22.81 0.53
C THR A 346 -3.01 -23.61 -0.13
N LEU A 347 -2.47 -23.19 -1.28
CA LEU A 347 -1.35 -23.90 -1.91
C LEU A 347 -0.11 -23.90 -1.03
N ASN A 348 0.22 -22.78 -0.37
CA ASN A 348 1.34 -22.75 0.60
C ASN A 348 1.10 -23.69 1.80
N VAL A 349 -0.15 -23.76 2.29
CA VAL A 349 -0.56 -24.70 3.33
C VAL A 349 -0.39 -26.16 2.88
N LEU A 350 -0.81 -26.49 1.66
CA LEU A 350 -0.65 -27.83 1.10
C LEU A 350 0.82 -28.21 0.87
N LEU A 351 1.69 -27.23 0.57
CA LEU A 351 3.14 -27.45 0.51
C LEU A 351 3.78 -27.69 1.89
N GLY A 352 3.04 -27.52 3.00
CA GLY A 352 3.59 -27.66 4.35
C GLY A 352 4.68 -26.63 4.67
N ASN A 353 4.76 -25.52 3.94
CA ASN A 353 5.89 -24.57 3.97
C ASN A 353 5.81 -23.51 5.09
N ILE A 354 4.81 -23.58 5.96
CA ILE A 354 4.62 -22.60 7.04
C ILE A 354 5.60 -22.91 8.18
N GLU A 355 6.32 -21.88 8.65
CA GLU A 355 7.40 -21.95 9.64
C GLU A 355 8.57 -22.85 9.21
N ARG A 356 8.83 -22.93 7.90
CA ARG A 356 9.95 -23.64 7.27
C ARG A 356 10.83 -22.68 6.48
N GLU A 357 12.10 -23.02 6.32
CA GLU A 357 13.04 -22.26 5.50
C GLU A 357 12.55 -22.18 4.04
N GLY A 358 12.65 -21.00 3.42
CA GLY A 358 12.20 -20.80 2.03
C GLY A 358 10.68 -20.83 1.83
N GLY A 359 9.91 -20.75 2.92
CA GLY A 359 8.45 -20.75 2.96
C GLY A 359 7.85 -19.48 3.56
N LEU A 360 6.75 -19.63 4.31
CA LEU A 360 6.04 -18.52 4.98
C LEU A 360 6.22 -18.58 6.50
N TYR A 361 6.17 -17.45 7.20
CA TYR A 361 6.32 -17.43 8.67
C TYR A 361 5.49 -16.36 9.39
N GLN A 362 5.15 -16.63 10.65
CA GLN A 362 4.56 -15.65 11.56
C GLN A 362 5.66 -14.73 12.11
N LYS A 363 5.42 -13.42 12.10
CA LYS A 363 6.36 -12.46 12.69
C LYS A 363 6.46 -12.65 14.21
N LYS A 364 7.68 -12.68 14.75
CA LYS A 364 7.97 -12.83 16.19
C LYS A 364 8.28 -11.48 16.81
N ASN A 365 7.24 -10.81 17.30
CA ASN A 365 7.41 -9.59 18.09
C ASN A 365 8.04 -9.88 19.46
N ALA A 366 8.49 -8.84 20.16
CA ALA A 366 9.17 -8.96 21.45
C ALA A 366 8.40 -9.79 22.49
N SER A 367 7.07 -9.65 22.57
CA SER A 367 6.27 -10.40 23.55
C SER A 367 6.26 -11.90 23.29
N VAL A 368 6.07 -12.31 22.03
CA VAL A 368 6.10 -13.73 21.64
C VAL A 368 7.50 -14.28 21.81
N TYR A 369 8.51 -13.54 21.36
CA TYR A 369 9.90 -13.97 21.38
C TYR A 369 10.45 -14.15 22.80
N ASN A 370 10.19 -13.19 23.71
CA ASN A 370 10.59 -13.31 25.12
C ASN A 370 9.93 -14.51 25.80
N LYS A 371 8.67 -14.80 25.48
CA LYS A 371 7.99 -15.98 26.01
C LYS A 371 8.67 -17.28 25.57
N LEU A 372 9.04 -17.39 24.30
CA LEU A 372 9.72 -18.58 23.76
C LEU A 372 11.13 -18.72 24.34
N ALA A 373 11.84 -17.61 24.52
CA ALA A 373 13.19 -17.59 25.08
C ALA A 373 13.25 -17.85 26.60
N GLY A 374 12.11 -17.74 27.30
CA GLY A 374 12.05 -17.86 28.76
C GLY A 374 12.71 -16.70 29.51
N GLU A 375 13.14 -15.66 28.81
CA GLU A 375 13.78 -14.47 29.37
C GLU A 375 13.43 -13.20 28.59
N LYS A 376 13.75 -12.03 29.14
CA LYS A 376 13.52 -10.73 28.50
C LYS A 376 14.64 -10.43 27.50
N VAL A 377 14.51 -10.95 26.28
CA VAL A 377 15.47 -10.71 25.18
C VAL A 377 15.31 -9.32 24.56
N ALA A 378 14.07 -8.90 24.31
CA ALA A 378 13.74 -7.63 23.64
C ALA A 378 12.75 -6.79 24.48
N PRO A 379 12.85 -5.45 24.44
CA PRO A 379 11.89 -4.58 25.10
C PRO A 379 10.53 -4.64 24.41
N THR A 380 9.42 -4.64 25.16
CA THR A 380 8.06 -4.56 24.59
C THR A 380 7.58 -3.12 24.54
N LEU A 381 7.07 -2.67 23.38
CA LEU A 381 6.54 -1.30 23.24
C LEU A 381 5.24 -1.12 24.05
N ALA A 382 5.17 -0.01 24.79
CA ALA A 382 3.95 0.40 25.48
C ALA A 382 2.88 0.83 24.46
N LYS A 383 1.63 0.42 24.71
CA LYS A 383 0.47 0.92 23.97
C LYS A 383 0.00 2.22 24.59
N LEU A 384 -0.31 3.21 23.75
CA LEU A 384 -0.89 4.46 24.20
C LEU A 384 -2.28 4.20 24.79
N ASN A 385 -2.45 4.46 26.08
CA ASN A 385 -3.73 4.34 26.78
C ASN A 385 -4.15 5.70 27.33
N ILE A 386 -5.14 6.34 26.70
CA ILE A 386 -5.62 7.66 27.08
C ILE A 386 -6.86 7.54 27.95
N LYS A 387 -6.74 8.04 29.19
CA LYS A 387 -7.82 8.05 30.15
C LYS A 387 -9.01 8.84 29.61
N ASN A 388 -10.22 8.29 29.77
CA ASN A 388 -11.48 8.89 29.35
C ASN A 388 -11.60 9.19 27.84
N MET A 389 -10.78 8.55 27.00
CA MET A 389 -10.93 8.65 25.55
C MET A 389 -12.34 8.22 25.14
N PRO A 390 -13.06 9.00 24.30
CA PRO A 390 -14.39 8.64 23.84
C PRO A 390 -14.35 7.31 23.07
N LYS A 391 -15.44 6.54 23.19
CA LYS A 391 -15.66 5.33 22.40
C LYS A 391 -16.79 5.65 21.41
N PRO A 392 -16.51 5.80 20.10
CA PRO A 392 -17.55 5.98 19.10
C PRO A 392 -18.60 4.87 19.22
N THR A 393 -19.88 5.23 19.28
CA THR A 393 -21.00 4.29 19.45
C THR A 393 -21.66 3.93 18.13
N ALA A 394 -21.65 4.86 17.16
CA ALA A 394 -22.15 4.59 15.82
C ALA A 394 -21.30 3.50 15.13
N GLN A 395 -21.97 2.62 14.39
CA GLN A 395 -21.29 1.65 13.53
C GLN A 395 -20.62 2.38 12.37
N ARG A 396 -19.40 1.97 12.01
CA ARG A 396 -18.69 2.52 10.84
C ARG A 396 -19.46 2.18 9.56
N ILE A 397 -19.51 3.13 8.62
CA ILE A 397 -20.33 3.02 7.40
C ILE A 397 -20.04 1.79 6.52
N ASP A 398 -18.82 1.26 6.56
CA ASP A 398 -18.39 0.07 5.82
C ASP A 398 -18.58 -1.25 6.58
N LEU A 399 -19.06 -1.22 7.82
CA LEU A 399 -19.32 -2.41 8.62
C LEU A 399 -20.81 -2.72 8.78
N VAL A 400 -21.70 -1.93 8.15
CA VAL A 400 -23.15 -2.16 8.14
C VAL A 400 -23.48 -3.48 7.46
N ALA A 401 -22.75 -3.81 6.40
CA ALA A 401 -22.90 -5.07 5.68
C ALA A 401 -22.14 -6.19 6.44
N PRO A 402 -22.81 -7.26 6.89
CA PRO A 402 -22.19 -8.29 7.74
C PRO A 402 -20.93 -8.95 7.14
N GLN A 403 -20.88 -9.07 5.81
CA GLN A 403 -19.77 -9.67 5.08
C GLN A 403 -18.44 -8.90 5.23
N PHE A 404 -18.48 -7.63 5.63
CA PHE A 404 -17.30 -6.80 5.87
C PHE A 404 -16.72 -6.93 7.29
N LYS A 405 -17.17 -7.92 8.08
CA LYS A 405 -16.69 -8.21 9.45
C LYS A 405 -15.15 -8.24 9.58
N TYR A 406 -14.44 -8.69 8.55
CA TYR A 406 -12.98 -8.85 8.61
C TYR A 406 -12.21 -7.55 8.34
N ILE A 407 -12.86 -6.49 7.86
CA ILE A 407 -12.22 -5.21 7.53
C ILE A 407 -11.68 -4.57 8.81
N ALA A 408 -10.39 -4.21 8.77
CA ALA A 408 -9.72 -3.63 9.93
C ALA A 408 -10.22 -2.20 10.21
N ALA A 409 -10.30 -1.86 11.50
CA ALA A 409 -10.63 -0.50 11.95
C ALA A 409 -9.63 0.55 11.40
N GLY A 410 -8.37 0.19 11.23
CA GLY A 410 -7.35 1.07 10.60
C GLY A 410 -7.25 0.95 9.06
N GLY A 411 -8.07 0.11 8.42
CA GLY A 411 -8.08 -0.12 6.98
C GLY A 411 -9.26 0.57 6.30
N GLY A 412 -10.45 0.05 6.57
CA GLY A 412 -11.71 0.55 6.03
C GLY A 412 -11.89 0.42 4.51
N VAL A 413 -13.13 0.56 4.04
CA VAL A 413 -13.50 0.65 2.62
C VAL A 413 -13.67 2.11 2.23
N VAL A 414 -12.69 2.71 1.54
CA VAL A 414 -12.78 4.15 1.20
C VAL A 414 -14.00 4.45 0.32
N GLN A 415 -14.36 3.52 -0.55
CA GLN A 415 -15.52 3.61 -1.44
C GLN A 415 -16.85 3.74 -0.69
N SER A 416 -16.95 3.25 0.54
CA SER A 416 -18.20 3.41 1.31
C SER A 416 -18.46 4.87 1.69
N ILE A 417 -17.43 5.74 1.67
CA ILE A 417 -17.61 7.20 1.81
C ILE A 417 -18.43 7.74 0.64
N ILE A 418 -18.17 7.26 -0.59
CA ILE A 418 -18.93 7.63 -1.78
C ILE A 418 -20.38 7.20 -1.62
N ASP A 419 -20.59 5.92 -1.28
CA ASP A 419 -21.93 5.35 -1.08
C ASP A 419 -22.71 6.14 -0.02
N SER A 420 -22.13 6.31 1.17
CA SER A 420 -22.80 6.96 2.30
C SER A 420 -23.02 8.45 2.09
N ALA A 421 -22.12 9.15 1.38
CA ALA A 421 -22.32 10.56 1.06
C ALA A 421 -23.46 10.75 0.06
N LEU A 422 -23.48 9.95 -1.02
CA LEU A 422 -24.47 10.09 -2.09
C LEU A 422 -25.85 9.57 -1.69
N THR A 423 -25.93 8.49 -0.92
CA THR A 423 -27.21 7.89 -0.52
C THR A 423 -27.68 8.29 0.87
N GLN A 424 -26.82 8.93 1.65
CA GLN A 424 -27.06 9.27 3.07
C GLN A 424 -27.41 8.05 3.95
N LYS A 425 -26.90 6.86 3.57
CA LYS A 425 -27.12 5.59 4.29
C LYS A 425 -25.77 4.96 4.64
N PRO A 426 -25.60 4.40 5.85
CA PRO A 426 -26.57 4.29 6.95
C PRO A 426 -26.94 5.64 7.61
N TYR A 427 -26.13 6.67 7.39
CA TYR A 427 -26.33 8.05 7.83
C TYR A 427 -25.56 8.99 6.88
N PRO A 428 -25.82 10.30 6.89
CA PRO A 428 -25.11 11.23 6.00
C PRO A 428 -23.62 11.34 6.35
N ILE A 429 -22.76 11.47 5.33
CA ILE A 429 -21.41 12.00 5.50
C ILE A 429 -21.40 13.45 5.03
N LYS A 430 -20.94 14.36 5.89
CA LYS A 430 -20.95 15.81 5.68
C LYS A 430 -19.57 16.44 5.66
N ALA A 431 -18.56 15.76 6.19
CA ALA A 431 -17.18 16.19 6.07
C ALA A 431 -16.23 15.05 5.73
N TRP A 432 -15.17 15.39 5.00
CA TRP A 432 -14.06 14.48 4.72
C TRP A 432 -12.72 15.15 5.02
N ILE A 433 -12.02 14.64 6.04
CA ILE A 433 -10.70 15.10 6.47
C ILE A 433 -9.65 14.11 5.97
N MET A 434 -8.71 14.58 5.14
CA MET A 434 -7.70 13.77 4.48
C MET A 434 -6.29 14.14 4.97
N SER A 435 -5.43 13.14 5.18
CA SER A 435 -4.00 13.33 5.50
C SER A 435 -3.13 12.47 4.59
N ARG A 436 -2.34 13.12 3.71
CA ARG A 436 -1.46 12.47 2.71
C ARG A 436 -2.17 11.37 1.92
N HIS A 437 -3.44 11.59 1.59
CA HIS A 437 -4.30 10.64 0.89
C HIS A 437 -4.85 11.30 -0.37
N ASN A 438 -4.80 10.59 -1.50
CA ASN A 438 -5.22 11.09 -2.81
C ASN A 438 -6.27 10.15 -3.45
N PRO A 439 -7.49 10.05 -2.89
CA PRO A 439 -8.55 9.18 -3.41
C PRO A 439 -8.89 9.41 -4.88
N PHE A 440 -8.84 10.65 -5.38
CA PHE A 440 -9.10 10.95 -6.80
C PHE A 440 -8.19 10.19 -7.77
N GLN A 441 -6.97 9.84 -7.35
CA GLN A 441 -6.01 9.08 -8.14
C GLN A 441 -5.98 7.57 -7.83
N THR A 442 -6.55 7.15 -6.70
CA THR A 442 -6.34 5.80 -6.16
C THR A 442 -7.61 4.97 -6.02
N VAL A 443 -8.76 5.63 -5.93
CA VAL A 443 -10.09 5.01 -5.96
C VAL A 443 -10.61 5.06 -7.40
N THR A 444 -11.48 4.11 -7.75
CA THR A 444 -12.13 4.03 -9.07
C THR A 444 -13.35 4.96 -9.12
N CYS A 445 -13.99 5.14 -10.28
CA CYS A 445 -15.16 6.01 -10.44
C CYS A 445 -14.93 7.47 -10.00
N ARG A 446 -13.93 8.12 -10.60
CA ARG A 446 -13.62 9.54 -10.32
C ARG A 446 -14.83 10.47 -10.46
N SER A 447 -15.73 10.21 -11.42
CA SER A 447 -16.95 11.02 -11.60
C SER A 447 -17.86 11.00 -10.36
N ASP A 448 -17.96 9.86 -9.67
CA ASP A 448 -18.75 9.75 -8.45
C ASP A 448 -18.04 10.42 -7.26
N LEU A 449 -16.71 10.38 -7.21
CA LEU A 449 -15.94 11.17 -6.23
C LEU A 449 -16.16 12.67 -6.37
N VAL A 450 -16.24 13.20 -7.60
CA VAL A 450 -16.58 14.61 -7.84
C VAL A 450 -17.95 14.94 -7.24
N LYS A 451 -18.98 14.14 -7.55
CA LYS A 451 -20.33 14.30 -6.99
C LYS A 451 -20.32 14.19 -5.47
N THR A 452 -19.54 13.25 -4.91
CA THR A 452 -19.40 13.06 -3.46
C THR A 452 -18.85 14.31 -2.82
N VAL A 453 -17.70 14.82 -3.29
CA VAL A 453 -17.12 16.00 -2.66
C VAL A 453 -18.05 17.19 -2.80
N GLU A 454 -18.73 17.42 -3.93
CA GLU A 454 -19.68 18.52 -4.11
C GLU A 454 -20.82 18.58 -3.08
N GLN A 455 -21.21 17.44 -2.50
CA GLN A 455 -22.27 17.35 -1.48
C GLN A 455 -21.78 17.56 -0.03
N LEU A 456 -20.46 17.60 0.20
CA LEU A 456 -19.89 17.75 1.54
C LEU A 456 -19.82 19.21 1.97
N ASP A 457 -20.18 19.48 3.22
CA ASP A 457 -20.11 20.81 3.84
C ASP A 457 -18.67 21.25 4.17
N LEU A 458 -17.77 20.27 4.31
CA LEU A 458 -16.35 20.49 4.60
C LEU A 458 -15.46 19.41 3.99
N VAL A 459 -14.45 19.82 3.24
CA VAL A 459 -13.34 18.96 2.80
C VAL A 459 -12.02 19.59 3.24
N VAL A 460 -11.20 18.84 3.97
CA VAL A 460 -9.87 19.28 4.41
C VAL A 460 -8.83 18.32 3.85
N SER A 461 -7.78 18.85 3.25
CA SER A 461 -6.62 18.07 2.81
C SER A 461 -5.37 18.53 3.55
N CYS A 462 -4.65 17.60 4.15
CA CYS A 462 -3.33 17.84 4.73
C CYS A 462 -2.29 17.13 3.86
N ASP A 463 -1.49 17.89 3.12
CA ASP A 463 -0.62 17.35 2.07
C ASP A 463 0.65 18.20 1.90
N VAL A 464 1.65 17.65 1.20
CA VAL A 464 2.90 18.35 0.84
C VAL A 464 2.74 19.16 -0.44
N TYR A 465 1.89 18.67 -1.35
CA TYR A 465 1.59 19.29 -2.64
C TYR A 465 0.10 19.59 -2.75
N LEU A 466 -0.26 20.48 -3.69
CA LEU A 466 -1.62 20.58 -4.17
C LEU A 466 -1.92 19.36 -5.07
N SER A 467 -2.17 18.21 -4.44
CA SER A 467 -2.57 16.99 -5.12
C SER A 467 -3.97 17.13 -5.76
N GLU A 468 -4.35 16.19 -6.63
CA GLU A 468 -5.68 16.23 -7.24
C GLU A 468 -6.80 16.24 -6.19
N SER A 469 -6.71 15.41 -5.16
CA SER A 469 -7.69 15.43 -4.06
C SER A 469 -7.65 16.74 -3.26
N ALA A 470 -6.47 17.33 -3.06
CA ALA A 470 -6.34 18.63 -2.41
C ALA A 470 -6.98 19.77 -3.24
N ALA A 471 -7.02 19.65 -4.56
CA ALA A 471 -7.68 20.63 -5.44
C ALA A 471 -9.19 20.75 -5.18
N TYR A 472 -9.82 19.70 -4.63
CA TYR A 472 -11.23 19.68 -4.25
C TYR A 472 -11.47 20.05 -2.77
N ALA A 473 -10.43 20.37 -1.99
CA ALA A 473 -10.58 20.73 -0.58
C ALA A 473 -11.06 22.18 -0.40
N ASP A 474 -11.70 22.46 0.73
CA ASP A 474 -11.96 23.84 1.18
C ASP A 474 -10.74 24.43 1.90
N TYR A 475 -9.99 23.58 2.59
CA TYR A 475 -8.76 23.94 3.30
C TYR A 475 -7.65 22.96 2.95
N LEU A 476 -6.48 23.51 2.62
CA LEU A 476 -5.24 22.76 2.42
C LEU A 476 -4.24 23.13 3.52
N LEU A 477 -3.85 22.14 4.33
CA LEU A 477 -2.91 22.26 5.44
C LEU A 477 -1.53 21.71 5.02
N PRO A 478 -0.44 22.49 5.09
CA PRO A 478 0.88 22.06 4.66
C PRO A 478 1.50 21.09 5.67
N GLU A 479 1.73 19.85 5.24
CA GLU A 479 2.43 18.84 6.04
C GLU A 479 3.93 18.85 5.76
N CYS A 480 4.73 18.57 6.78
CA CYS A 480 6.17 18.30 6.62
C CYS A 480 6.40 17.15 5.63
N THR A 481 7.54 17.09 4.95
CA THR A 481 7.99 15.82 4.36
C THR A 481 8.50 14.89 5.47
N TYR A 482 8.80 13.65 5.11
CA TYR A 482 9.30 12.67 6.06
C TYR A 482 10.70 13.01 6.62
N LEU A 483 11.48 13.84 5.92
CA LEU A 483 12.79 14.29 6.38
C LEU A 483 12.71 15.42 7.41
N GLU A 484 11.54 16.04 7.56
CA GLU A 484 11.33 17.24 8.39
C GLU A 484 10.68 16.95 9.75
N ARG A 485 10.53 15.67 10.12
CA ARG A 485 9.79 15.30 11.35
C ARG A 485 10.27 14.02 12.02
N ASP A 486 10.15 13.97 13.34
CA ASP A 486 10.16 12.73 14.13
C ASP A 486 8.79 12.03 14.06
N GLU A 487 8.78 10.70 14.21
CA GLU A 487 7.56 9.88 14.37
C GLU A 487 7.72 8.84 15.48
N GLU A 488 6.66 8.09 15.76
CA GLU A 488 6.66 7.00 16.74
C GLU A 488 7.69 5.90 16.43
N VAL A 489 8.07 5.14 17.46
CA VAL A 489 8.85 3.90 17.30
C VAL A 489 8.01 2.90 16.49
N SER A 490 8.60 2.38 15.42
CA SER A 490 7.97 1.42 14.51
C SER A 490 8.41 -0.01 14.80
N ASP A 491 7.45 -0.93 14.89
CA ASP A 491 7.72 -2.37 14.98
C ASP A 491 8.04 -2.94 13.59
N MET A 492 9.28 -3.41 13.43
CA MET A 492 9.83 -3.99 12.21
C MET A 492 10.13 -5.48 12.39
N SER A 493 9.54 -6.13 13.39
CA SER A 493 9.83 -7.53 13.73
C SER A 493 9.58 -8.49 12.56
N GLY A 494 10.49 -9.44 12.39
CA GLY A 494 10.45 -10.49 11.38
C GLY A 494 10.52 -11.85 12.05
N LEU A 495 11.57 -12.63 11.73
CA LEU A 495 11.87 -13.88 12.44
C LEU A 495 12.33 -13.65 13.90
N HIS A 496 12.62 -12.41 14.25
CA HIS A 496 13.01 -11.95 15.57
C HIS A 496 12.56 -10.48 15.78
N PRO A 497 12.56 -9.97 17.01
CA PRO A 497 12.12 -8.61 17.31
C PRO A 497 13.06 -7.57 16.70
N ALA A 498 12.47 -6.52 16.10
CA ALA A 498 13.23 -5.38 15.62
C ALA A 498 12.41 -4.09 15.65
N TYR A 499 13.05 -2.97 15.99
CA TYR A 499 12.43 -1.64 16.03
C TYR A 499 13.20 -0.63 15.20
N ALA A 500 12.49 0.34 14.63
CA ALA A 500 13.08 1.42 13.87
C ALA A 500 12.47 2.78 14.21
N LEU A 501 13.21 3.85 13.94
CA LEU A 501 12.83 5.21 14.31
C LEU A 501 13.05 6.21 13.18
N ARG A 502 12.04 7.02 12.90
CA ARG A 502 12.17 8.22 12.05
C ARG A 502 12.62 9.39 12.91
N GLN A 503 13.71 10.03 12.49
CA GLN A 503 14.16 11.29 13.07
C GLN A 503 14.10 12.41 12.04
N GLN A 504 13.85 13.62 12.55
CA GLN A 504 14.00 14.84 11.78
C GLN A 504 15.46 15.04 11.36
N VAL A 505 15.69 15.23 10.07
CA VAL A 505 17.00 15.50 9.46
C VAL A 505 17.09 16.94 8.99
N VAL A 506 15.99 17.46 8.46
CA VAL A 506 15.85 18.82 7.91
C VAL A 506 14.91 19.61 8.83
N GLU A 507 15.21 20.88 9.09
CA GLU A 507 14.26 21.75 9.79
C GLU A 507 13.00 21.95 8.93
N PRO A 508 11.78 22.07 9.50
CA PRO A 508 10.58 22.24 8.70
C PRO A 508 10.68 23.46 7.80
N ILE A 509 10.41 23.26 6.52
CA ILE A 509 10.52 24.31 5.52
C ILE A 509 9.27 25.18 5.53
N GLY A 510 9.48 26.51 5.59
CA GLY A 510 8.41 27.49 5.65
C GLY A 510 7.59 27.36 6.95
N GLU A 511 6.28 27.28 6.83
CA GLU A 511 5.37 27.09 7.97
C GLU A 511 4.73 25.69 7.97
N ALA A 512 5.29 24.73 7.23
CA ALA A 512 4.82 23.35 7.26
C ALA A 512 4.98 22.75 8.67
N ARG A 513 4.00 21.94 9.09
CA ARG A 513 4.00 21.31 10.42
C ARG A 513 3.97 19.78 10.30
N PRO A 514 4.57 19.05 11.26
CA PRO A 514 4.46 17.61 11.29
C PRO A 514 3.02 17.19 11.61
N SER A 515 2.54 16.11 11.00
CA SER A 515 1.17 15.63 11.17
C SER A 515 0.71 15.49 12.64
N TRP A 516 1.58 15.05 13.56
CA TRP A 516 1.21 14.91 14.98
C TRP A 516 0.83 16.25 15.62
N GLN A 517 1.52 17.33 15.22
CA GLN A 517 1.26 18.67 15.73
C GLN A 517 -0.01 19.24 15.12
N ILE A 518 -0.20 19.07 13.80
CA ILE A 518 -1.39 19.57 13.09
C ILE A 518 -2.68 19.05 13.75
N TRP A 519 -2.75 17.74 14.00
CA TRP A 519 -3.96 17.12 14.53
C TRP A 519 -4.14 17.35 16.03
N LYS A 520 -3.04 17.50 16.80
CA LYS A 520 -3.07 17.91 18.20
C LYS A 520 -3.63 19.32 18.36
N GLU A 521 -3.11 20.29 17.61
CA GLU A 521 -3.53 21.70 17.69
C GLU A 521 -4.97 21.89 17.19
N LEU A 522 -5.39 21.17 16.13
CA LEU A 522 -6.81 21.15 15.74
C LEU A 522 -7.68 20.51 16.83
N GLY A 523 -7.19 19.45 17.49
CA GLY A 523 -7.85 18.86 18.65
C GLY A 523 -8.02 19.84 19.81
N GLU A 524 -7.00 20.63 20.13
CA GLU A 524 -7.06 21.70 21.14
C GLU A 524 -8.10 22.76 20.75
N GLN A 525 -8.14 23.18 19.49
CA GLN A 525 -9.13 24.13 18.98
C GLN A 525 -10.56 23.58 19.02
N LEU A 526 -10.74 22.26 18.95
CA LEU A 526 -12.00 21.55 19.13
C LEU A 526 -12.39 21.33 20.61
N GLY A 527 -11.56 21.73 21.57
CA GLY A 527 -11.77 21.48 22.99
C GLY A 527 -11.46 20.04 23.42
N LEU A 528 -10.56 19.37 22.70
CA LEU A 528 -10.17 17.96 22.90
C LEU A 528 -8.72 17.80 23.42
N GLY A 529 -8.09 18.90 23.87
CA GLY A 529 -6.68 18.93 24.29
C GLY A 529 -6.32 17.95 25.40
N GLN A 530 -7.28 17.62 26.28
CA GLN A 530 -7.13 16.63 27.35
C GLN A 530 -6.75 15.21 26.86
N TYR A 531 -6.99 14.91 25.59
CA TYR A 531 -6.66 13.61 24.99
C TYR A 531 -5.25 13.55 24.38
N TYR A 532 -4.44 14.59 24.55
CA TYR A 532 -3.07 14.70 24.04
C TYR A 532 -2.08 14.95 25.18
N PRO A 533 -1.79 13.95 26.04
CA PRO A 533 -0.92 14.14 27.21
C PRO A 533 0.57 14.29 26.87
N TRP A 534 0.96 14.22 25.60
CA TRP A 534 2.34 14.42 25.17
C TRP A 534 2.54 15.83 24.63
N GLN A 535 3.65 16.47 25.02
CA GLN A 535 4.03 17.78 24.52
C GLN A 535 4.59 17.69 23.09
N ASP A 536 5.44 16.69 22.85
CA ASP A 536 6.13 16.48 21.58
C ASP A 536 6.29 14.98 21.25
N MET A 537 6.85 14.70 20.08
CA MET A 537 7.05 13.32 19.63
C MET A 537 8.09 12.57 20.46
N GLN A 538 9.13 13.23 20.99
CA GLN A 538 10.16 12.56 21.79
C GLN A 538 9.61 12.06 23.12
N THR A 539 8.74 12.84 23.75
CA THR A 539 7.98 12.44 24.95
C THR A 539 7.13 11.21 24.65
N ARG A 540 6.47 11.19 23.50
CA ARG A 540 5.65 10.04 23.06
C ARG A 540 6.49 8.80 22.76
N GLN A 541 7.65 8.95 22.11
CA GLN A 541 8.61 7.86 21.87
C GLN A 541 9.11 7.28 23.21
N LEU A 542 9.48 8.12 24.17
CA LEU A 542 9.93 7.68 25.48
C LEU A 542 8.84 6.92 26.24
N TYR A 543 7.58 7.36 26.14
CA TYR A 543 6.43 6.60 26.65
C TYR A 543 6.33 5.22 26.00
N GLN A 544 6.43 5.12 24.66
CA GLN A 544 6.43 3.82 23.96
C GLN A 544 7.56 2.90 24.44
N LEU A 545 8.69 3.47 24.85
CA LEU A 545 9.84 2.75 25.39
C LEU A 545 9.76 2.54 26.91
N ASN A 546 8.60 2.75 27.55
CA ASN A 546 8.38 2.61 28.99
C ASN A 546 9.34 3.46 29.86
N GLY A 547 9.74 4.64 29.38
CA GLY A 547 10.68 5.51 30.11
C GLY A 547 12.15 5.10 30.00
N ASP A 548 12.51 4.14 29.15
CA ASP A 548 13.89 3.69 28.97
C ASP A 548 14.71 4.70 28.15
N HIS A 549 15.38 5.61 28.85
CA HIS A 549 16.24 6.62 28.25
C HIS A 549 17.48 6.05 27.55
N ALA A 550 18.01 4.92 28.03
CA ALA A 550 19.20 4.31 27.44
C ALA A 550 18.85 3.69 26.07
N LEU A 551 17.75 2.95 26.02
CA LEU A 551 17.20 2.41 24.78
C LEU A 551 16.80 3.52 23.81
N ALA A 552 16.14 4.58 24.29
CA ALA A 552 15.79 5.73 23.45
C ALA A 552 17.04 6.36 22.80
N LYS A 553 18.11 6.53 23.58
CA LYS A 553 19.39 7.06 23.08
C LYS A 553 20.01 6.14 22.03
N GLU A 554 20.06 4.84 22.30
CA GLU A 554 20.64 3.86 21.37
C GLU A 554 19.83 3.79 20.06
N LEU A 555 18.50 3.73 20.15
CA LEU A 555 17.62 3.70 19.00
C LEU A 555 17.73 4.98 18.15
N ARG A 556 17.91 6.16 18.76
CA ARG A 556 18.19 7.39 18.01
C ARG A 556 19.57 7.38 17.34
N GLN A 557 20.58 6.76 17.96
CA GLN A 557 21.92 6.68 17.37
C GLN A 557 21.98 5.72 16.18
N LYS A 558 21.33 4.55 16.26
CA LYS A 558 21.37 3.53 15.22
C LYS A 558 20.20 3.60 14.24
N GLY A 559 19.04 4.10 14.66
CA GLY A 559 17.78 4.16 13.89
C GLY A 559 17.08 2.83 13.62
N TYR A 560 17.78 1.71 13.82
CA TYR A 560 17.28 0.35 13.72
C TYR A 560 17.99 -0.50 14.77
N LEU A 561 17.24 -1.31 15.50
CA LEU A 561 17.73 -2.27 16.49
C LEU A 561 17.01 -3.59 16.28
N GLU A 562 17.76 -4.68 16.33
CA GLU A 562 17.23 -6.04 16.32
C GLU A 562 17.79 -6.82 17.52
N TRP A 563 17.02 -7.80 17.98
CA TRP A 563 17.39 -8.62 19.13
C TRP A 563 17.27 -10.09 18.82
N GLY A 564 18.23 -10.85 19.33
CA GLY A 564 18.24 -12.31 19.27
C GLY A 564 18.64 -12.91 17.93
N VAL A 565 18.23 -14.16 17.70
CA VAL A 565 18.50 -14.95 16.50
C VAL A 565 17.20 -15.27 15.74
N PRO A 566 17.23 -15.40 14.40
CA PRO A 566 16.04 -15.77 13.64
C PRO A 566 15.41 -17.08 14.12
N LEU A 567 14.08 -17.11 14.26
CA LEU A 567 13.34 -18.29 14.69
C LEU A 567 12.24 -18.69 13.70
N LEU A 568 12.35 -19.90 13.16
CA LEU A 568 11.32 -20.63 12.44
C LEU A 568 10.85 -21.80 13.33
N LEU A 569 9.57 -21.82 13.67
CA LEU A 569 9.03 -22.74 14.68
C LEU A 569 9.06 -24.20 14.24
N ARG A 570 9.01 -24.49 12.94
CA ARG A 570 9.02 -25.87 12.41
C ARG A 570 10.34 -26.25 11.79
N GLU A 571 11.38 -25.41 11.85
CA GLU A 571 12.70 -25.69 11.30
C GLU A 571 13.64 -26.19 12.41
N PRO A 572 13.98 -27.49 12.48
CA PRO A 572 14.75 -28.04 13.60
C PRO A 572 16.09 -27.34 13.83
N GLU A 573 16.78 -26.93 12.76
CA GLU A 573 18.06 -26.24 12.89
C GLU A 573 17.89 -24.82 13.46
N SER A 574 16.83 -24.10 13.07
CA SER A 574 16.51 -22.79 13.64
C SER A 574 16.17 -22.91 15.14
N VAL A 575 15.38 -23.91 15.53
CA VAL A 575 15.03 -24.18 16.92
C VAL A 575 16.26 -24.60 17.75
N ARG A 576 17.16 -25.41 17.18
CA ARG A 576 18.43 -25.78 17.80
C ARG A 576 19.30 -24.57 18.09
N GLN A 577 19.46 -23.68 17.12
CA GLN A 577 20.25 -22.45 17.29
C GLN A 577 19.63 -21.53 18.35
N PHE A 578 18.30 -21.41 18.35
CA PHE A 578 17.58 -20.63 19.34
C PHE A 578 17.74 -21.18 20.77
N THR A 579 17.54 -22.49 20.97
CA THR A 579 17.70 -23.14 22.29
C THR A 579 19.14 -23.15 22.79
N ALA A 580 20.11 -23.28 21.88
CA ALA A 580 21.53 -23.13 22.22
C ALA A 580 21.87 -21.70 22.67
N ARG A 581 21.23 -20.69 22.05
CA ARG A 581 21.41 -19.28 22.44
C ARG A 581 20.74 -18.96 23.78
N TYR A 582 19.61 -19.59 24.05
CA TYR A 582 18.74 -19.33 25.20
C TYR A 582 18.49 -20.61 26.01
N PRO A 583 19.36 -20.95 26.99
CA PRO A 583 19.20 -22.14 27.80
C PRO A 583 17.90 -22.19 28.63
N GLY A 584 17.28 -21.03 28.88
CA GLY A 584 15.98 -20.91 29.54
C GLY A 584 14.77 -21.01 28.60
N ALA A 585 14.99 -21.24 27.30
CA ALA A 585 13.93 -21.37 26.33
C ALA A 585 12.97 -22.51 26.70
N ILE A 586 11.73 -22.39 26.24
CA ILE A 586 10.74 -23.44 26.46
C ILE A 586 11.21 -24.77 25.84
N ALA A 587 10.73 -25.87 26.43
CA ALA A 587 11.03 -27.21 25.95
C ALA A 587 10.60 -27.38 24.49
N THR A 588 11.43 -28.06 23.70
CA THR A 588 11.11 -28.43 22.33
C THR A 588 10.16 -29.61 22.29
N ASP A 589 9.45 -29.75 21.18
CA ASP A 589 8.63 -30.91 20.88
C ASP A 589 9.51 -32.15 20.63
N SER A 590 8.87 -33.31 20.54
CA SER A 590 9.56 -34.59 20.30
C SER A 590 10.37 -34.65 19.00
N ASP A 591 10.04 -33.82 18.01
CA ASP A 591 10.76 -33.71 16.72
C ASP A 591 11.85 -32.62 16.74
N ASN A 592 12.17 -32.08 17.92
CA ASN A 592 13.10 -30.96 18.11
C ASN A 592 12.65 -29.65 17.44
N THR A 593 11.35 -29.45 17.28
CA THR A 593 10.78 -28.20 16.80
C THR A 593 9.98 -27.48 17.90
N TYR A 594 9.38 -26.34 17.54
CA TYR A 594 8.31 -25.66 18.26
C TYR A 594 6.99 -25.73 17.47
N GLY A 595 6.76 -26.82 16.75
CA GLY A 595 5.52 -27.06 16.01
C GLY A 595 4.27 -26.96 16.88
N GLU A 596 4.32 -27.36 18.15
CA GLU A 596 3.27 -27.17 19.14
C GLU A 596 3.16 -25.74 19.64
N GLN A 597 3.98 -24.79 19.18
CA GLN A 597 3.79 -23.36 19.46
C GLN A 597 3.19 -22.62 18.26
N LEU A 598 3.13 -23.26 17.10
CA LEU A 598 2.42 -22.72 15.94
C LEU A 598 0.92 -22.67 16.28
N ARG A 599 0.41 -21.45 16.42
CA ARG A 599 -0.98 -21.15 16.80
C ARG A 599 -1.57 -20.12 15.87
N PHE A 600 -2.85 -20.28 15.56
CA PHE A 600 -3.60 -19.36 14.72
C PHE A 600 -4.72 -18.70 15.52
N LYS A 601 -5.11 -17.49 15.09
CA LYS A 601 -6.16 -16.69 15.76
C LYS A 601 -7.52 -16.83 15.07
N SER A 602 -7.64 -17.77 14.14
CA SER A 602 -8.90 -18.21 13.54
C SER A 602 -9.83 -18.80 14.62
N PRO A 603 -11.14 -18.85 14.36
CA PRO A 603 -12.12 -19.47 15.26
C PRO A 603 -11.76 -20.90 15.69
N SER A 604 -11.27 -21.73 14.76
CA SER A 604 -10.86 -23.11 15.06
C SER A 604 -9.49 -23.26 15.74
N GLY A 605 -8.70 -22.19 15.85
CA GLY A 605 -7.30 -22.24 16.29
C GLY A 605 -6.34 -22.89 15.29
N LYS A 606 -6.85 -23.34 14.14
CA LYS A 606 -6.16 -23.97 12.99
C LYS A 606 -6.33 -23.13 11.73
N ILE A 607 -5.62 -23.44 10.65
CA ILE A 607 -5.83 -22.80 9.35
C ILE A 607 -7.14 -23.32 8.73
N GLU A 608 -8.11 -22.44 8.54
CA GLU A 608 -9.43 -22.75 7.99
C GLU A 608 -9.40 -22.74 6.47
N LEU A 609 -9.33 -23.94 5.86
CA LEU A 609 -9.49 -24.12 4.41
C LEU A 609 -10.95 -23.91 4.00
N TYR A 610 -11.89 -24.32 4.87
CA TYR A 610 -13.30 -23.95 4.85
C TYR A 610 -13.62 -23.01 6.01
N SER A 611 -14.21 -21.86 5.72
CA SER A 611 -14.65 -20.90 6.74
C SER A 611 -16.16 -20.95 6.93
N ALA A 612 -16.60 -21.62 8.00
CA ALA A 612 -18.01 -21.64 8.38
C ALA A 612 -18.56 -20.23 8.66
N THR A 613 -17.73 -19.35 9.23
CA THR A 613 -18.11 -17.95 9.47
C THR A 613 -18.38 -17.20 8.17
N LEU A 614 -17.56 -17.37 7.13
CA LEU A 614 -17.85 -16.73 5.84
C LEU A 614 -19.07 -17.35 5.15
N GLU A 615 -19.26 -18.67 5.24
CA GLU A 615 -20.46 -19.32 4.70
C GLU A 615 -21.75 -18.76 5.35
N GLU A 616 -21.73 -18.51 6.66
CA GLU A 616 -22.84 -17.89 7.39
C GLU A 616 -23.07 -16.43 6.98
N LEU A 617 -22.00 -15.64 6.85
CA LEU A 617 -22.10 -14.21 6.51
C LEU A 617 -22.47 -13.96 5.05
N LEU A 618 -22.01 -14.82 4.14
CA LEU A 618 -22.24 -14.73 2.72
C LEU A 618 -22.24 -16.14 2.11
N PRO A 619 -23.42 -16.78 1.98
CA PRO A 619 -23.54 -18.14 1.46
C PRO A 619 -22.80 -18.35 0.14
N GLY A 620 -22.11 -19.48 0.05
CA GLY A 620 -21.25 -19.81 -1.07
C GLY A 620 -19.81 -19.29 -0.97
N TYR A 621 -19.41 -18.56 0.10
CA TYR A 621 -18.02 -18.13 0.33
C TYR A 621 -17.25 -18.97 1.35
N GLY A 622 -17.84 -20.04 1.88
CA GLY A 622 -17.17 -20.94 2.82
C GLY A 622 -15.94 -21.63 2.23
N VAL A 623 -16.01 -22.07 0.97
CA VAL A 623 -14.88 -22.60 0.19
C VAL A 623 -14.59 -21.70 -1.02
N PRO A 624 -13.31 -21.53 -1.41
CA PRO A 624 -12.96 -20.81 -2.63
C PRO A 624 -13.58 -21.44 -3.88
N ARG A 625 -14.17 -20.61 -4.75
CA ARG A 625 -14.79 -21.04 -6.02
C ARG A 625 -14.87 -19.90 -7.03
N VAL A 626 -14.97 -20.22 -8.32
CA VAL A 626 -15.28 -19.24 -9.37
C VAL A 626 -16.80 -18.99 -9.42
N ARG A 627 -17.22 -17.71 -9.45
CA ARG A 627 -18.62 -17.25 -9.48
C ARG A 627 -18.98 -16.46 -10.74
N ASP A 628 -18.18 -16.59 -11.79
CA ASP A 628 -18.38 -15.99 -13.12
C ASP A 628 -18.70 -14.49 -13.09
N PHE A 629 -17.71 -13.68 -12.70
CA PHE A 629 -17.80 -12.23 -12.82
C PHE A 629 -17.25 -11.76 -14.16
N ALA A 630 -18.14 -11.36 -15.08
CA ALA A 630 -17.74 -10.75 -16.34
C ALA A 630 -16.92 -9.47 -16.11
N LEU A 631 -15.70 -9.42 -16.68
CA LEU A 631 -14.78 -8.29 -16.56
C LEU A 631 -14.82 -7.33 -17.76
N LYS A 632 -15.35 -7.80 -18.89
CA LYS A 632 -15.52 -7.04 -20.13
C LYS A 632 -16.65 -7.63 -20.97
N LYS A 633 -17.17 -6.86 -21.92
CA LYS A 633 -18.05 -7.37 -22.99
C LYS A 633 -17.24 -8.03 -24.12
N GLU A 634 -17.93 -8.74 -24.99
CA GLU A 634 -17.30 -9.46 -26.12
C GLU A 634 -16.53 -8.53 -27.06
N ASN A 635 -17.10 -7.35 -27.36
CA ASN A 635 -16.51 -6.34 -28.25
C ASN A 635 -15.51 -5.38 -27.57
N GLU A 636 -15.17 -5.61 -26.31
CA GLU A 636 -14.24 -4.81 -25.52
C GLU A 636 -12.89 -5.54 -25.35
N LEU A 637 -11.84 -4.77 -25.07
CA LEU A 637 -10.54 -5.26 -24.60
C LEU A 637 -10.48 -5.14 -23.07
N TYR A 638 -9.71 -6.00 -22.41
CA TYR A 638 -9.40 -5.82 -20.99
C TYR A 638 -8.56 -4.57 -20.80
N PHE A 639 -8.95 -3.70 -19.89
CA PHE A 639 -8.13 -2.60 -19.40
C PHE A 639 -7.65 -2.94 -18.00
N ILE A 640 -6.34 -3.10 -17.85
CA ILE A 640 -5.67 -3.39 -16.58
C ILE A 640 -4.64 -2.29 -16.25
N GLN A 641 -4.28 -2.20 -14.97
CA GLN A 641 -3.27 -1.25 -14.51
C GLN A 641 -2.24 -1.88 -13.57
N GLY A 642 -1.09 -1.22 -13.42
CA GLY A 642 -0.01 -1.70 -12.55
C GLY A 642 0.83 -0.60 -11.91
N LYS A 643 1.80 -1.03 -11.11
CA LYS A 643 2.81 -0.17 -10.47
C LYS A 643 4.07 -0.12 -11.32
N VAL A 644 4.87 0.92 -11.12
CA VAL A 644 6.18 1.12 -11.77
C VAL A 644 7.25 1.42 -10.72
N ALA A 645 8.50 1.05 -10.98
CA ALA A 645 9.62 1.20 -10.05
C ALA A 645 9.87 2.66 -9.59
N VAL A 646 9.51 3.63 -10.45
CA VAL A 646 9.81 5.06 -10.29
C VAL A 646 8.73 5.80 -9.50
N HIS A 647 7.47 5.35 -9.54
CA HIS A 647 6.36 6.04 -8.89
C HIS A 647 5.58 5.16 -7.91
N THR A 648 5.11 5.78 -6.83
CA THR A 648 4.17 5.17 -5.89
C THR A 648 2.79 5.80 -6.03
N ASN A 649 1.84 5.02 -6.56
CA ASN A 649 0.42 5.37 -6.64
C ASN A 649 0.23 6.75 -7.29
N GLY A 650 -0.56 7.66 -6.69
CA GLY A 650 -0.73 9.04 -7.16
C GLY A 650 -0.03 10.10 -6.28
N ALA A 651 1.10 9.75 -5.66
CA ALA A 651 1.80 10.63 -4.71
C ALA A 651 3.12 11.20 -5.25
N THR A 652 3.83 10.44 -6.08
CA THR A 652 5.21 10.76 -6.48
C THR A 652 5.33 11.41 -7.85
N GLN A 653 4.23 11.54 -8.59
CA GLN A 653 4.18 12.24 -9.88
C GLN A 653 4.42 13.74 -9.73
N TYR A 654 4.31 14.26 -8.51
CA TYR A 654 4.66 15.64 -8.18
C TYR A 654 6.16 15.82 -7.87
N VAL A 655 6.92 14.74 -7.66
CA VAL A 655 8.32 14.81 -7.22
C VAL A 655 9.23 14.99 -8.43
N PRO A 656 9.96 16.12 -8.55
CA PRO A 656 10.61 16.52 -9.81
C PRO A 656 11.48 15.44 -10.46
N LEU A 657 12.42 14.84 -9.70
CA LEU A 657 13.32 13.81 -10.25
C LEU A 657 12.58 12.56 -10.74
N LEU A 658 11.50 12.18 -10.07
CA LEU A 658 10.71 11.03 -10.47
C LEU A 658 9.87 11.34 -11.71
N SER A 659 9.28 12.54 -11.75
CA SER A 659 8.53 13.01 -12.92
C SER A 659 9.42 13.09 -14.17
N GLU A 660 10.69 13.49 -14.02
CA GLU A 660 11.64 13.49 -15.14
C GLU A 660 11.99 12.07 -15.60
N LEU A 661 12.15 11.13 -14.67
CA LEU A 661 12.42 9.73 -14.99
C LEU A 661 11.25 9.06 -15.71
N MET A 662 10.01 9.45 -15.41
CA MET A 662 8.82 8.97 -16.10
C MET A 662 7.68 9.99 -16.01
N TRP A 663 7.33 10.59 -17.15
CA TRP A 663 6.34 11.66 -17.22
C TRP A 663 5.05 11.27 -17.95
N ASP A 664 4.95 10.04 -18.46
CA ASP A 664 3.79 9.57 -19.22
C ASP A 664 3.55 8.07 -18.94
N ASN A 665 2.32 7.60 -19.12
CA ASN A 665 1.92 6.19 -19.00
C ASN A 665 1.29 5.68 -20.30
N ALA A 666 2.06 5.68 -21.39
CA ALA A 666 1.62 5.18 -22.69
C ALA A 666 0.94 3.81 -22.58
N VAL A 667 -0.14 3.64 -23.35
CA VAL A 667 -1.00 2.45 -23.32
C VAL A 667 -0.35 1.32 -24.08
N TRP A 668 -0.11 0.19 -23.41
CA TRP A 668 0.44 -0.98 -24.07
C TRP A 668 -0.64 -1.60 -24.95
N VAL A 669 -0.34 -1.77 -26.24
CA VAL A 669 -1.21 -2.37 -27.24
C VAL A 669 -0.45 -3.50 -27.93
N HIS A 670 -1.04 -4.68 -28.02
CA HIS A 670 -0.42 -5.78 -28.75
C HIS A 670 -0.34 -5.48 -30.26
N PRO A 671 0.71 -5.94 -30.99
CA PRO A 671 0.88 -5.66 -32.42
C PRO A 671 -0.31 -6.10 -33.29
N GLN A 672 -0.92 -7.25 -33.00
CA GLN A 672 -2.10 -7.73 -33.74
C GLN A 672 -3.26 -6.73 -33.61
N THR A 673 -3.61 -6.36 -32.38
CA THR A 673 -4.68 -5.42 -32.06
C THR A 673 -4.41 -4.04 -32.64
N ALA A 674 -3.15 -3.61 -32.62
CA ALA A 674 -2.72 -2.37 -33.23
C ALA A 674 -2.87 -2.39 -34.76
N GLN A 675 -2.49 -3.49 -35.41
CA GLN A 675 -2.63 -3.68 -36.86
C GLN A 675 -4.11 -3.67 -37.28
N GLU A 676 -4.96 -4.41 -36.59
CA GLU A 676 -6.42 -4.46 -36.82
C GLU A 676 -7.07 -3.08 -36.71
N LYS A 677 -6.54 -2.21 -35.84
CA LYS A 677 -7.06 -0.86 -35.59
C LYS A 677 -6.30 0.25 -36.31
N GLY A 678 -5.26 -0.07 -37.09
CA GLY A 678 -4.43 0.91 -37.80
C GLY A 678 -3.65 1.87 -36.87
N ILE A 679 -3.23 1.39 -35.70
CA ILE A 679 -2.52 2.13 -34.64
C ILE A 679 -1.01 1.82 -34.68
N LYS A 680 -0.17 2.84 -34.51
CA LYS A 680 1.28 2.74 -34.34
C LYS A 680 1.72 3.31 -33.00
N THR A 681 2.91 2.92 -32.53
CA THR A 681 3.51 3.54 -31.35
C THR A 681 3.61 5.05 -31.52
N GLY A 682 3.17 5.79 -30.51
CA GLY A 682 3.13 7.26 -30.50
C GLY A 682 1.84 7.86 -31.06
N ASP A 683 0.98 7.10 -31.74
CA ASP A 683 -0.33 7.59 -32.16
C ASP A 683 -1.17 7.97 -30.93
N GLU A 684 -1.94 9.04 -31.06
CA GLU A 684 -2.98 9.37 -30.10
C GLU A 684 -4.16 8.41 -30.26
N ILE A 685 -4.69 7.95 -29.12
CA ILE A 685 -5.77 6.97 -29.06
C ILE A 685 -6.81 7.38 -28.01
N TRP A 686 -8.04 6.91 -28.21
CA TRP A 686 -9.11 6.97 -27.22
C TRP A 686 -9.35 5.60 -26.60
N LEU A 687 -9.46 5.58 -25.27
CA LEU A 687 -10.04 4.49 -24.51
C LEU A 687 -11.40 4.94 -23.99
N GLU A 688 -12.44 4.14 -24.22
CA GLU A 688 -13.81 4.52 -23.88
C GLU A 688 -14.63 3.32 -23.39
N ASN A 689 -15.40 3.53 -22.32
CA ASN A 689 -16.43 2.62 -21.84
C ASN A 689 -17.58 3.39 -21.19
N ALA A 690 -18.49 2.68 -20.51
CA ALA A 690 -19.64 3.30 -19.85
C ALA A 690 -19.28 4.21 -18.66
N THR A 691 -18.08 4.07 -18.08
CA THR A 691 -17.60 4.89 -16.96
C THR A 691 -17.01 6.21 -17.43
N GLY A 692 -16.27 6.20 -18.55
CA GLY A 692 -15.66 7.41 -19.07
C GLY A 692 -14.81 7.20 -20.31
N LYS A 693 -14.10 8.26 -20.68
CA LYS A 693 -13.28 8.36 -21.88
C LYS A 693 -11.96 9.06 -21.58
N GLU A 694 -10.86 8.48 -22.04
CA GLU A 694 -9.51 9.00 -21.82
C GLU A 694 -8.70 9.02 -23.11
N LYS A 695 -7.89 10.06 -23.28
CA LYS A 695 -6.95 10.21 -24.39
C LYS A 695 -5.55 9.84 -23.91
N GLY A 696 -4.83 9.02 -24.68
CA GLY A 696 -3.45 8.66 -24.38
C GLY A 696 -2.65 8.42 -25.65
N LYS A 697 -1.41 7.95 -25.47
CA LYS A 697 -0.54 7.53 -26.57
C LYS A 697 -0.39 6.03 -26.58
N ALA A 698 -0.40 5.42 -27.76
CA ALA A 698 -0.14 4.00 -27.91
C ALA A 698 1.35 3.66 -27.75
N LEU A 699 1.63 2.55 -27.08
CA LEU A 699 2.90 1.84 -27.08
C LEU A 699 2.64 0.43 -27.63
N VAL A 700 2.97 0.20 -28.90
CA VAL A 700 2.79 -1.11 -29.53
C VAL A 700 3.91 -2.04 -29.08
N THR A 701 3.56 -3.15 -28.41
CA THR A 701 4.54 -4.08 -27.81
C THR A 701 4.02 -5.52 -27.79
N PRO A 702 4.84 -6.54 -28.14
CA PRO A 702 4.44 -7.94 -28.02
C PRO A 702 4.40 -8.44 -26.57
N GLY A 703 4.87 -7.64 -25.60
CA GLY A 703 4.88 -7.98 -24.17
C GLY A 703 3.52 -7.88 -23.47
N ILE A 704 2.41 -8.01 -24.20
CA ILE A 704 1.05 -7.98 -23.66
C ILE A 704 0.13 -8.85 -24.53
N ARG A 705 -0.90 -9.46 -23.97
CA ARG A 705 -1.85 -10.26 -24.75
C ARG A 705 -2.65 -9.43 -25.77
N PRO A 706 -3.11 -10.02 -26.90
CA PRO A 706 -3.94 -9.34 -27.91
C PRO A 706 -5.23 -8.71 -27.39
N ASP A 707 -5.87 -9.37 -26.42
CA ASP A 707 -7.16 -8.96 -25.86
C ASP A 707 -7.05 -7.93 -24.72
N THR A 708 -5.84 -7.45 -24.42
CA THR A 708 -5.54 -6.70 -23.19
C THR A 708 -4.77 -5.40 -23.47
N LEU A 709 -5.15 -4.35 -22.76
CA LEU A 709 -4.49 -3.05 -22.70
C LEU A 709 -3.98 -2.81 -21.27
N PHE A 710 -2.79 -2.23 -21.15
CA PHE A 710 -2.18 -1.92 -19.87
C PHE A 710 -1.70 -0.47 -19.80
N VAL A 711 -1.86 0.13 -18.62
CA VAL A 711 -1.24 1.41 -18.26
C VAL A 711 -0.67 1.36 -16.85
N TYR A 712 0.40 2.12 -16.61
CA TYR A 712 0.83 2.40 -15.24
C TYR A 712 -0.11 3.40 -14.57
N MET A 713 -0.41 3.20 -13.29
CA MET A 713 -1.34 4.08 -12.59
C MET A 713 -0.72 5.41 -12.14
N GLY A 714 -1.58 6.39 -11.81
CA GLY A 714 -1.21 7.62 -11.10
C GLY A 714 -0.91 8.85 -11.97
N PHE A 715 -1.19 8.77 -13.27
CA PHE A 715 -0.99 9.83 -14.25
C PHE A 715 -2.33 10.45 -14.68
N GLY A 716 -2.27 11.48 -15.53
CA GLY A 716 -3.45 12.10 -16.14
C GLY A 716 -4.34 12.85 -15.16
N ALA A 717 -3.79 13.43 -14.09
CA ALA A 717 -4.53 14.18 -13.09
C ALA A 717 -5.35 15.30 -13.72
N LYS A 718 -6.60 15.45 -13.29
CA LYS A 718 -7.52 16.43 -13.89
C LYS A 718 -7.56 17.77 -13.16
N ALA A 719 -7.02 17.81 -11.93
CA ALA A 719 -6.92 19.01 -11.12
C ALA A 719 -5.65 19.00 -10.26
N GLY A 720 -5.33 20.16 -9.68
CA GLY A 720 -4.19 20.34 -8.78
C GLY A 720 -2.91 20.81 -9.48
N ALA A 721 -1.77 20.59 -8.83
CA ALA A 721 -0.47 21.04 -9.30
C ALA A 721 -0.08 20.37 -10.63
N LYS A 722 0.36 21.20 -11.59
CA LYS A 722 0.76 20.78 -12.92
C LYS A 722 2.27 20.50 -12.94
N THR A 723 2.61 19.26 -13.27
CA THR A 723 3.96 18.75 -13.51
C THR A 723 3.91 17.91 -14.78
N ALA A 724 5.07 17.57 -15.35
CA ALA A 724 5.13 16.73 -16.54
C ALA A 724 4.36 15.40 -16.32
N ALA A 725 4.54 14.73 -15.18
CA ALA A 725 3.89 13.46 -14.88
C ALA A 725 2.40 13.58 -14.48
N THR A 726 1.92 14.76 -14.09
CA THR A 726 0.51 14.94 -13.72
C THR A 726 -0.36 15.39 -14.89
N THR A 727 0.21 16.05 -15.90
CA THR A 727 -0.56 16.57 -17.06
C THR A 727 -0.58 15.65 -18.27
N HIS A 728 0.21 14.58 -18.28
CA HIS A 728 0.24 13.61 -19.37
C HIS A 728 -0.36 12.27 -18.93
N GLY A 729 -0.71 11.45 -19.90
CA GLY A 729 -1.15 10.09 -19.67
C GLY A 729 -2.65 9.92 -19.41
N ILE A 730 -3.03 8.66 -19.20
CA ILE A 730 -4.40 8.21 -18.93
C ILE A 730 -4.68 8.15 -17.44
N HIS A 731 -5.82 8.72 -17.05
CA HIS A 731 -6.35 8.62 -15.70
C HIS A 731 -7.14 7.32 -15.51
N CYS A 732 -6.56 6.32 -14.83
CA CYS A 732 -7.19 5.01 -14.66
C CYS A 732 -8.57 5.08 -13.96
N GLY A 733 -8.72 5.95 -12.95
CA GLY A 733 -9.98 6.11 -12.21
C GLY A 733 -11.15 6.66 -13.05
N ASN A 734 -10.91 7.15 -14.27
CA ASN A 734 -11.96 7.57 -15.20
C ASN A 734 -12.52 6.43 -16.06
N LEU A 735 -11.79 5.31 -16.15
CA LEU A 735 -12.19 4.15 -16.94
C LEU A 735 -12.63 2.98 -16.05
N LEU A 736 -12.25 2.98 -14.77
CA LEU A 736 -12.57 1.91 -13.84
C LEU A 736 -13.88 2.20 -13.09
N PRO A 737 -14.86 1.28 -13.09
CA PRO A 737 -16.15 1.48 -12.45
C PRO A 737 -16.08 1.36 -10.92
N HIS A 738 -17.17 1.75 -10.26
CA HIS A 738 -17.38 1.62 -8.82
C HIS A 738 -17.81 0.20 -8.49
N VAL A 739 -16.85 -0.72 -8.56
CA VAL A 739 -17.06 -2.16 -8.30
C VAL A 739 -16.07 -2.61 -7.23
N MET A 740 -16.56 -3.39 -6.27
CA MET A 740 -15.79 -3.89 -5.14
C MET A 740 -15.87 -5.40 -5.03
N SER A 741 -14.81 -6.02 -4.52
CA SER A 741 -14.85 -7.41 -4.07
C SER A 741 -15.83 -7.56 -2.89
N PRO A 742 -16.80 -8.50 -2.94
CA PRO A 742 -17.89 -8.61 -1.97
C PRO A 742 -17.48 -8.80 -0.51
N VAL A 743 -16.34 -9.45 -0.25
CA VAL A 743 -15.86 -9.74 1.12
C VAL A 743 -14.73 -8.80 1.54
N SER A 744 -13.78 -8.52 0.64
CA SER A 744 -12.61 -7.70 0.99
C SER A 744 -12.86 -6.20 0.88
N GLY A 745 -13.94 -5.77 0.22
CA GLY A 745 -14.24 -4.35 -0.05
C GLY A 745 -13.18 -3.67 -0.92
N THR A 746 -12.35 -4.44 -1.61
CA THR A 746 -11.28 -3.91 -2.45
C THR A 746 -11.81 -3.43 -3.79
N VAL A 747 -11.33 -2.29 -4.28
CA VAL A 747 -11.68 -1.78 -5.62
C VAL A 747 -11.18 -2.74 -6.70
N VAL A 748 -12.05 -3.03 -7.67
CA VAL A 748 -11.70 -3.82 -8.85
C VAL A 748 -10.95 -2.95 -9.85
N HIS A 749 -9.77 -3.40 -10.29
CA HIS A 749 -8.85 -2.67 -11.17
C HIS A 749 -8.80 -3.19 -12.59
N THR A 750 -9.92 -3.77 -13.04
CA THR A 750 -10.10 -4.24 -14.41
C THR A 750 -11.47 -3.81 -14.92
N ALA A 751 -11.51 -3.40 -16.18
CA ALA A 751 -12.75 -3.07 -16.87
C ALA A 751 -12.62 -3.42 -18.36
N GLY A 752 -13.74 -3.54 -19.06
CA GLY A 752 -13.76 -3.54 -20.51
C GLY A 752 -13.65 -2.12 -21.06
N VAL A 753 -12.87 -1.95 -22.13
CA VAL A 753 -12.80 -0.69 -22.90
C VAL A 753 -12.79 -0.95 -24.40
N THR A 754 -13.29 0.01 -25.16
CA THR A 754 -13.07 0.10 -26.60
C THR A 754 -11.82 0.95 -26.88
N LEU A 755 -11.11 0.59 -27.95
CA LEU A 755 -9.91 1.29 -28.42
C LEU A 755 -10.12 1.81 -29.84
N SER A 756 -9.86 3.09 -30.05
CA SER A 756 -9.88 3.75 -31.36
C SER A 756 -8.73 4.75 -31.50
N ARG A 757 -8.38 5.07 -32.75
CA ARG A 757 -7.45 6.17 -33.06
C ARG A 757 -8.12 7.51 -32.78
N ALA A 758 -7.35 8.47 -32.28
CA ALA A 758 -7.88 9.77 -31.85
C ALA A 758 -8.21 10.76 -32.95
#